data_AF-A0A7V6G8M1-F1
#
_entry.id   AF-A0A7V6G8M1-F1
#
_cell.length_a   1.000
_cell.length_b   1.000
_cell.length_c   1.000
_cell.angle_alpha   90.00
_cell.angle_beta   90.00
_cell.angle_gamma   90.00
#
_symmetry.space_group_name_H-M   'P 1'
#
loop_
_entity.id
_entity.type
_entity.pdbx_description
1 polymer ?
#
loop_
_entity_poly.entity_id
_entity_poly.type
_entity_poly.pdbx_seq_one_letter_code
_entity_poly.pdbx_strand_id
1 'polypeptide(L)'
;MKIKSIIIVALCMCATMLTANTMAGFRIYINPGHGGYGSDDRNMVIYPFTQGDPNGFWESVSNLHKGLMLDTLLREVGATTKLSRITNTEDDDRYLSAIVAEANAFNADFMLSIHTNAGVTNYILQLYSGWDASDTHTYPDVITPENCEKGRDISTKIANNLFTNQITCWAANPSIRGDKTFARTAMGWSNGYGVLRGLTVPGVISEGAMHDYIPETYRLMNMEYKYMEAWNFYKTFLNHYTSTPVSHGVIAGSVRDSRNKIQFPEFYKIKNSRDELLPLHGAKVYLVRNNETQDTLATYTTDNLYNGVYLFKKVAAGSYKVVARADDYYEYSQEVTVENDKITFFNFPMNKVRSTPPEVISYSPHPTSETDSVECAQDIILNFNWDMDEASTRAAFSITPATEGTLKFENSQYTLRFTPAVPFEKATHYTVRLEKTASHPDTSQPHTMVEDFVLEFVTKNRNQLSLVTSYPQIDSEDIQVKPAFFLVFDAKLATTGIATHFTIQDGVGNSFAPNARNMTNNSVPEPYGSTYFELPTKLAANTNYKLIIDATLKDQGNIPTMVNIEVPFKTGMDEQIDHPIVMTMDEMVFSYNAEKSRSVNSASVLLSTTKFISGKSNQLKYAFASEDSEAFFTPKDLSIIGTNEYTLGLYVFGDFSNNELQAEFSVDGDVKYAKIATLNFAGWKYQEIDLKNVLPEGISYQFTGLKVVKRQGLLSNSGDLFVDNMMLYKTPTGLNKTELKNIAVYPNPAKDVINVDWNKNETPTITVYALSGVKITSTKATNINVSNLSEGIYMLKVEGKDKTFTTPVAVVK
;
A
#
# COMPACT_ATOMS: atom_id res chain seq x y z
N MET A 1 88.01 8.30 65.54
CA MET A 1 87.53 7.18 66.39
C MET A 1 86.23 7.62 67.05
N LYS A 2 85.15 6.82 66.89
CA LYS A 2 83.81 6.89 67.51
C LYS A 2 82.91 8.08 67.15
N ILE A 3 81.60 7.96 66.92
CA ILE A 3 80.62 6.91 66.55
C ILE A 3 79.44 7.77 66.01
N LYS A 4 78.90 7.45 64.82
CA LYS A 4 77.68 8.08 64.28
C LYS A 4 76.46 7.38 64.89
N SER A 5 75.58 8.11 65.55
CA SER A 5 74.26 7.60 65.96
C SER A 5 73.26 7.86 64.83
N ILE A 6 72.84 6.77 64.20
CA ILE A 6 71.75 6.70 63.21
C ILE A 6 70.44 6.55 64.01
N ILE A 7 69.51 7.48 63.82
CA ILE A 7 68.12 7.34 64.26
C ILE A 7 67.39 6.55 63.18
N ILE A 8 67.02 5.31 63.52
CA ILE A 8 66.15 4.45 62.70
C ILE A 8 64.70 4.85 63.00
N VAL A 9 64.04 5.48 62.03
CA VAL A 9 62.58 5.58 61.99
C VAL A 9 62.08 4.23 61.48
N ALA A 10 61.45 3.45 62.35
CA ALA A 10 60.78 2.21 61.99
C ALA A 10 59.54 2.54 61.15
N LEU A 11 59.66 2.41 59.84
CA LEU A 11 58.53 2.41 58.91
C LEU A 11 57.81 1.07 59.05
N CYS A 12 56.71 1.03 59.80
CA CYS A 12 55.76 -0.08 59.75
C CYS A 12 55.13 -0.10 58.34
N MET A 13 55.74 -0.83 57.41
CA MET A 13 55.06 -1.31 56.21
C MET A 13 54.02 -2.34 56.65
N CYS A 14 52.80 -1.87 56.94
CA CYS A 14 51.62 -2.70 56.78
C CYS A 14 51.46 -2.92 55.27
N ALA A 15 51.99 -4.03 54.76
CA ALA A 15 51.59 -4.54 53.47
C ALA A 15 50.10 -4.90 53.57
N THR A 16 49.22 -4.00 53.13
CA THR A 16 47.85 -4.35 52.81
C THR A 16 47.93 -5.37 51.69
N MET A 17 47.69 -6.64 52.00
CA MET A 17 47.42 -7.64 50.98
C MET A 17 46.17 -7.17 50.22
N LEU A 18 46.38 -6.59 49.04
CA LEU A 18 45.33 -6.46 48.05
C LEU A 18 44.90 -7.88 47.70
N THR A 19 43.70 -8.27 48.15
CA THR A 19 43.03 -9.47 47.64
C THR A 19 42.88 -9.26 46.13
N ALA A 20 43.55 -10.07 45.32
CA ALA A 20 43.34 -10.05 43.88
C ALA A 20 41.85 -10.32 43.59
N ASN A 21 41.25 -9.54 42.70
CA ASN A 21 39.90 -9.77 42.16
C ASN A 21 39.95 -11.08 41.36
N THR A 22 39.77 -12.21 42.03
CA THR A 22 40.00 -13.53 41.44
C THR A 22 38.71 -14.32 41.32
N MET A 23 38.42 -14.77 40.11
CA MET A 23 37.40 -15.75 39.77
C MET A 23 37.96 -17.19 39.76
N ALA A 24 39.13 -17.42 40.38
CA ALA A 24 39.69 -18.75 40.52
C ALA A 24 38.69 -19.72 41.16
N GLY A 25 38.46 -20.85 40.49
CA GLY A 25 37.51 -21.88 40.92
C GLY A 25 36.13 -21.81 40.24
N PHE A 26 35.79 -20.70 39.58
CA PHE A 26 34.54 -20.59 38.81
C PHE A 26 34.75 -21.00 37.35
N ARG A 27 33.75 -21.68 36.79
CA ARG A 27 33.73 -22.24 35.44
C ARG A 27 32.63 -21.63 34.59
N ILE A 28 32.99 -20.89 33.55
CA ILE A 28 32.03 -20.29 32.61
C ILE A 28 32.12 -20.99 31.27
N TYR A 29 31.02 -21.60 30.82
CA TYR A 29 30.91 -22.15 29.48
C TYR A 29 30.37 -21.08 28.54
N ILE A 30 31.10 -20.74 27.49
CA ILE A 30 30.75 -19.69 26.53
C ILE A 30 30.39 -20.36 25.21
N ASN A 31 29.17 -20.15 24.74
CA ASN A 31 28.72 -20.61 23.44
C ASN A 31 28.47 -19.40 22.55
N PRO A 32 29.39 -19.06 21.63
CA PRO A 32 29.05 -18.19 20.51
C PRO A 32 28.07 -18.93 19.59
N GLY A 33 26.82 -18.45 19.50
CA GLY A 33 25.78 -19.09 18.70
C GLY A 33 26.12 -19.18 17.21
N HIS A 34 25.54 -20.16 16.51
CA HIS A 34 25.69 -20.42 15.06
C HIS A 34 27.13 -20.71 14.59
N GLY A 35 27.31 -21.03 13.31
CA GLY A 35 28.62 -21.20 12.66
C GLY A 35 28.55 -21.23 11.13
N GLY A 36 29.68 -20.97 10.47
CA GLY A 36 29.92 -21.46 9.11
C GLY A 36 29.35 -20.72 7.91
N TYR A 37 28.74 -19.54 8.07
CA TYR A 37 28.18 -18.76 6.95
C TYR A 37 27.11 -19.53 6.13
N GLY A 38 26.51 -20.56 6.72
CA GLY A 38 25.55 -21.46 6.08
C GLY A 38 24.10 -20.99 6.18
N SER A 39 23.16 -21.86 5.79
CA SER A 39 21.71 -21.60 5.85
C SER A 39 21.16 -21.44 7.26
N ASP A 40 21.87 -21.99 8.25
CA ASP A 40 21.50 -21.95 9.66
C ASP A 40 22.12 -20.73 10.39
N ASP A 41 22.85 -19.89 9.67
CA ASP A 41 23.39 -18.61 10.13
C ASP A 41 22.57 -17.42 9.60
N ARG A 42 22.77 -16.23 10.16
CA ARG A 42 22.03 -15.01 9.80
C ARG A 42 22.95 -13.98 9.18
N ASN A 43 22.85 -13.84 7.85
CA ASN A 43 23.47 -12.75 7.09
C ASN A 43 22.48 -11.60 6.89
N MET A 44 22.92 -10.38 7.22
CA MET A 44 22.13 -9.17 6.96
C MET A 44 22.72 -8.39 5.79
N VAL A 45 21.89 -8.08 4.80
CA VAL A 45 22.26 -7.26 3.66
C VAL A 45 22.26 -5.78 4.07
N ILE A 46 23.45 -5.22 4.23
CA ILE A 46 23.67 -3.81 4.58
C ILE A 46 24.75 -3.24 3.66
N TYR A 47 24.53 -2.06 3.08
CA TYR A 47 25.53 -1.45 2.20
C TYR A 47 26.87 -1.20 2.93
N PRO A 48 28.03 -1.50 2.32
CA PRO A 48 28.23 -1.92 0.93
C PRO A 48 28.18 -3.44 0.69
N PHE A 49 27.84 -4.24 1.70
CA PHE A 49 27.88 -5.70 1.66
C PHE A 49 26.61 -6.29 1.03
N THR A 50 26.80 -7.30 0.19
CA THR A 50 25.71 -8.04 -0.45
C THR A 50 25.39 -9.32 0.32
N GLN A 51 24.28 -9.97 -0.04
CA GLN A 51 23.93 -11.29 0.49
C GLN A 51 25.11 -12.25 0.33
N GLY A 52 25.47 -12.93 1.41
CA GLY A 52 26.53 -13.94 1.41
C GLY A 52 27.95 -13.38 1.52
N ASP A 53 28.15 -12.06 1.61
CA ASP A 53 29.50 -11.48 1.73
C ASP A 53 30.12 -11.83 3.11
N PRO A 54 31.25 -12.54 3.17
CA PRO A 54 31.89 -12.91 4.44
C PRO A 54 32.38 -11.70 5.26
N ASN A 55 32.59 -10.55 4.63
CA ASN A 55 32.97 -9.30 5.32
C ASN A 55 31.75 -8.51 5.80
N GLY A 56 30.53 -8.91 5.40
CA GLY A 56 29.28 -8.32 5.86
C GLY A 56 28.88 -8.80 7.26
N PHE A 57 27.69 -8.41 7.70
CA PHE A 57 27.20 -8.85 8.99
C PHE A 57 26.78 -10.31 8.94
N TRP A 58 27.34 -11.10 9.86
CA TRP A 58 26.91 -12.45 10.19
C TRP A 58 26.74 -12.56 11.69
N GLU A 59 25.60 -13.09 12.13
CA GLU A 59 25.34 -13.32 13.54
C GLU A 59 26.45 -14.19 14.17
N SER A 60 26.80 -15.30 13.53
CA SER A 60 27.87 -16.19 14.01
C SER A 60 29.20 -15.47 14.23
N VAL A 61 29.60 -14.58 13.32
CA VAL A 61 30.84 -13.80 13.40
C VAL A 61 30.76 -12.77 14.52
N SER A 62 29.62 -12.09 14.66
CA SER A 62 29.39 -11.15 15.76
C SER A 62 29.50 -11.84 17.12
N ASN A 63 28.82 -12.98 17.27
CA ASN A 63 28.81 -13.77 18.50
C ASN A 63 30.20 -14.31 18.84
N LEU A 64 30.94 -14.81 17.83
CA LEU A 64 32.30 -15.33 18.02
C LEU A 64 33.23 -14.27 18.61
N HIS A 65 33.25 -13.08 18.02
CA HIS A 65 34.09 -12.00 18.50
C HIS A 65 33.79 -11.63 19.95
N LYS A 66 32.50 -11.52 20.32
CA LYS A 66 32.07 -11.25 21.70
C LYS A 66 32.54 -12.36 22.64
N GLY A 67 32.37 -13.63 22.25
CA GLY A 67 32.77 -14.78 23.04
C GLY A 67 34.29 -14.87 23.28
N LEU A 68 35.10 -14.62 22.25
CA LEU A 68 36.57 -14.61 22.35
C LEU A 68 37.08 -13.48 23.27
N MET A 69 36.47 -12.29 23.17
CA MET A 69 36.78 -11.18 24.09
C MET A 69 36.39 -11.50 25.53
N LEU A 70 35.21 -12.09 25.74
CA LEU A 70 34.75 -12.49 27.06
C LEU A 70 35.67 -13.56 27.68
N ASP A 71 36.08 -14.56 26.91
CA ASP A 71 37.04 -15.59 27.35
C ASP A 71 38.34 -14.95 27.86
N THR A 72 38.88 -14.00 27.09
CA THR A 72 40.09 -13.27 27.46
C THR A 72 39.89 -12.52 28.79
N LEU A 73 38.82 -11.75 28.93
CA LEU A 73 38.53 -10.96 30.13
C LEU A 73 38.33 -11.84 31.39
N LEU A 74 37.65 -12.97 31.26
CA LEU A 74 37.40 -13.89 32.37
C LEU A 74 38.68 -14.64 32.79
N ARG A 75 39.51 -15.06 31.84
CA ARG A 75 40.81 -15.69 32.14
C ARG A 75 41.79 -14.71 32.80
N GLU A 76 41.77 -13.43 32.46
CA GLU A 76 42.59 -12.39 33.10
C GLU A 76 42.34 -12.30 34.62
N VAL A 77 41.12 -12.58 35.07
CA VAL A 77 40.74 -12.63 36.49
C VAL A 77 40.75 -14.04 37.07
N GLY A 78 41.27 -15.05 36.35
CA GLY A 78 41.48 -16.41 36.87
C GLY A 78 40.29 -17.37 36.75
N ALA A 79 39.19 -17.00 36.06
CA ALA A 79 38.12 -17.94 35.77
C ALA A 79 38.61 -19.06 34.84
N THR A 80 38.03 -20.26 34.98
CA THR A 80 38.23 -21.33 34.00
C THR A 80 37.12 -21.28 32.96
N THR A 81 37.46 -21.11 31.69
CA THR A 81 36.49 -20.99 30.62
C THR A 81 36.62 -22.10 29.59
N LYS A 82 35.49 -22.46 28.96
CA LYS A 82 35.44 -23.34 27.80
C LYS A 82 34.53 -22.72 26.74
N LEU A 83 35.01 -22.63 25.50
CA LEU A 83 34.19 -22.19 24.38
C LEU A 83 33.66 -23.39 23.60
N SER A 84 32.43 -23.29 23.09
CA SER A 84 31.89 -24.29 22.17
C SER A 84 32.61 -24.31 20.82
N ARG A 85 33.18 -23.18 20.40
CA ARG A 85 33.95 -22.96 19.17
C ARG A 85 34.88 -21.75 19.29
N ILE A 86 35.93 -21.71 18.47
CA ILE A 86 36.89 -20.59 18.41
C ILE A 86 37.12 -20.06 16.98
N THR A 87 36.50 -20.70 15.99
CA THR A 87 36.53 -20.34 14.57
C THR A 87 35.09 -20.16 14.05
N ASN A 88 34.96 -19.83 12.77
CA ASN A 88 33.67 -19.70 12.08
C ASN A 88 33.65 -20.52 10.78
N THR A 89 33.88 -21.82 10.87
CA THR A 89 33.74 -22.77 9.75
C THR A 89 32.39 -23.48 9.82
N GLU A 90 32.01 -24.22 8.77
CA GLU A 90 30.78 -25.04 8.76
C GLU A 90 30.77 -26.07 9.90
N ASP A 91 31.92 -26.70 10.21
CA ASP A 91 32.07 -27.64 11.32
C ASP A 91 31.83 -27.00 12.70
N ASP A 92 31.91 -25.66 12.79
CA ASP A 92 31.64 -24.93 14.01
C ASP A 92 30.14 -24.73 14.28
N ASP A 93 29.25 -25.08 13.33
CA ASP A 93 27.80 -25.13 13.56
C ASP A 93 27.42 -26.45 14.25
N ARG A 94 27.73 -26.50 15.54
CA ARG A 94 27.70 -27.73 16.33
C ARG A 94 26.28 -28.12 16.75
N TYR A 95 26.01 -29.42 16.79
CA TYR A 95 24.76 -29.95 17.34
C TYR A 95 24.46 -29.40 18.74
N LEU A 96 23.27 -28.80 18.89
CA LEU A 96 22.86 -28.13 20.14
C LEU A 96 22.93 -29.03 21.37
N SER A 97 22.60 -30.32 21.23
CA SER A 97 22.71 -31.31 22.31
C SER A 97 24.15 -31.59 22.74
N ALA A 98 25.13 -31.47 21.83
CA ALA A 98 26.54 -31.62 22.18
C ALA A 98 27.02 -30.43 23.01
N ILE A 99 26.59 -29.21 22.68
CA ILE A 99 26.88 -28.00 23.47
C ILE A 99 26.34 -28.14 24.90
N VAL A 100 25.09 -28.60 25.04
CA VAL A 100 24.47 -28.89 26.34
C VAL A 100 25.25 -29.95 27.12
N ALA A 101 25.58 -31.07 26.48
CA ALA A 101 26.33 -32.15 27.12
C ALA A 101 27.71 -31.68 27.61
N GLU A 102 28.38 -30.82 26.84
CA GLU A 102 29.66 -30.24 27.22
C GLU A 102 29.58 -29.28 28.40
N ALA A 103 28.57 -28.41 28.43
CA ALA A 103 28.36 -27.49 29.55
C ALA A 103 28.11 -28.26 30.86
N ASN A 104 27.29 -29.32 30.80
CA ASN A 104 27.03 -30.22 31.92
C ASN A 104 28.29 -30.99 32.34
N ALA A 105 29.03 -31.57 31.40
CA ALA A 105 30.25 -32.33 31.68
C ALA A 105 31.40 -31.45 32.21
N PHE A 106 31.46 -30.20 31.74
CA PHE A 106 32.35 -29.18 32.28
C PHE A 106 31.92 -28.74 33.68
N ASN A 107 30.70 -29.09 34.10
CA ASN A 107 30.04 -28.71 35.35
C ASN A 107 30.15 -27.19 35.55
N ALA A 108 29.77 -26.46 34.49
CA ALA A 108 29.84 -25.00 34.47
C ALA A 108 29.02 -24.40 35.61
N ASP A 109 29.55 -23.35 36.25
CA ASP A 109 28.78 -22.52 37.18
C ASP A 109 27.74 -21.68 36.44
N PHE A 110 27.99 -21.39 35.16
CA PHE A 110 27.04 -20.80 34.24
C PHE A 110 27.38 -21.11 32.78
N MET A 111 26.36 -21.34 31.96
CA MET A 111 26.46 -21.42 30.50
C MET A 111 25.85 -20.16 29.85
N LEU A 112 26.67 -19.41 29.12
CA LEU A 112 26.23 -18.24 28.35
C LEU A 112 26.26 -18.57 26.85
N SER A 113 25.09 -18.64 26.24
CA SER A 113 24.92 -18.68 24.79
C SER A 113 24.71 -17.26 24.27
N ILE A 114 25.62 -16.75 23.46
CA ILE A 114 25.62 -15.36 22.95
C ILE A 114 24.97 -15.34 21.58
N HIS A 115 23.94 -14.51 21.42
CA HIS A 115 23.14 -14.37 20.21
C HIS A 115 22.71 -12.93 19.90
N THR A 116 22.16 -12.74 18.71
CA THR A 116 21.37 -11.56 18.33
C THR A 116 20.11 -12.03 17.62
N ASN A 117 18.99 -11.33 17.74
CA ASN A 117 17.71 -11.85 17.29
C ASN A 117 17.12 -11.11 16.08
N ALA A 118 16.17 -11.74 15.41
CA ALA A 118 15.38 -11.12 14.35
C ALA A 118 14.34 -10.14 14.94
N GLY A 119 14.15 -8.98 14.29
CA GLY A 119 13.23 -7.92 14.73
C GLY A 119 13.58 -6.52 14.21
N VAL A 120 12.61 -5.86 13.56
CA VAL A 120 12.79 -4.51 12.95
C VAL A 120 12.86 -3.35 13.95
N THR A 121 12.81 -3.64 15.25
CA THR A 121 12.98 -2.66 16.34
C THR A 121 13.87 -3.27 17.41
N ASN A 122 14.79 -2.51 17.99
CA ASN A 122 15.82 -3.07 18.87
C ASN A 122 15.40 -3.16 20.36
N TYR A 123 15.62 -4.31 20.98
CA TYR A 123 15.43 -4.56 22.41
C TYR A 123 16.29 -5.76 22.84
N ILE A 124 16.40 -6.00 24.15
CA ILE A 124 17.14 -7.15 24.70
C ILE A 124 16.16 -8.26 25.04
N LEU A 125 16.50 -9.50 24.67
CA LEU A 125 15.79 -10.70 25.11
C LEU A 125 16.79 -11.64 25.81
N GLN A 126 16.47 -12.05 27.03
CA GLN A 126 17.24 -13.06 27.77
C GLN A 126 16.33 -14.27 28.02
N LEU A 127 16.74 -15.42 27.51
CA LEU A 127 16.03 -16.69 27.68
C LEU A 127 16.84 -17.58 28.61
N TYR A 128 16.49 -17.60 29.90
CA TYR A 128 17.18 -18.46 30.87
C TYR A 128 16.63 -19.88 30.84
N SER A 129 17.49 -20.87 31.08
CA SER A 129 17.11 -22.28 31.11
C SER A 129 16.09 -22.55 32.21
N GLY A 130 14.84 -22.85 31.84
CA GLY A 130 13.74 -23.09 32.78
C GLY A 130 12.44 -22.39 32.38
N TRP A 131 11.67 -21.94 33.37
CA TRP A 131 10.34 -21.38 33.17
C TRP A 131 10.15 -20.09 33.98
N ASP A 132 9.16 -19.29 33.57
CA ASP A 132 8.77 -18.09 34.30
C ASP A 132 8.21 -18.47 35.68
N ALA A 133 8.46 -17.65 36.70
CA ALA A 133 7.98 -17.92 38.06
C ALA A 133 6.46 -18.07 38.16
N SER A 134 5.70 -17.47 37.23
CA SER A 134 4.24 -17.57 37.16
C SER A 134 3.73 -18.76 36.32
N ASP A 135 4.62 -19.51 35.67
CA ASP A 135 4.22 -20.62 34.81
C ASP A 135 3.94 -21.90 35.62
N THR A 136 2.73 -22.42 35.52
CA THR A 136 2.27 -23.63 36.21
C THR A 136 2.32 -24.89 35.34
N HIS A 137 2.85 -24.80 34.12
CA HIS A 137 2.96 -25.93 33.20
C HIS A 137 4.08 -26.90 33.59
N THR A 138 3.80 -28.19 33.49
CA THR A 138 4.78 -29.24 33.73
C THR A 138 5.59 -29.51 32.47
N TYR A 139 6.91 -29.37 32.56
CA TYR A 139 7.83 -29.72 31.48
C TYR A 139 8.57 -31.03 31.80
N PRO A 140 9.10 -31.75 30.79
CA PRO A 140 10.03 -32.86 31.03
C PRO A 140 11.34 -32.27 31.57
N ASP A 141 11.52 -32.31 32.90
CA ASP A 141 12.54 -31.54 33.59
C ASP A 141 13.86 -32.28 33.80
N VAL A 142 14.94 -31.54 33.57
CA VAL A 142 16.34 -31.95 33.79
C VAL A 142 17.12 -30.85 34.54
N ILE A 143 16.63 -29.60 34.49
CA ILE A 143 17.14 -28.45 35.24
C ILE A 143 16.47 -28.37 36.61
N THR A 144 17.23 -28.12 37.67
CA THR A 144 16.67 -27.97 39.03
C THR A 144 16.05 -26.59 39.21
N PRO A 145 15.05 -26.43 40.11
CA PRO A 145 14.52 -25.11 40.45
C PRO A 145 15.60 -24.12 40.90
N GLU A 146 16.60 -24.57 41.66
CA GLU A 146 17.73 -23.75 42.08
C GLU A 146 18.53 -23.21 40.88
N ASN A 147 18.85 -24.05 39.89
CA ASN A 147 19.61 -23.63 38.73
C ASN A 147 18.79 -22.78 37.75
N CYS A 148 17.47 -23.00 37.68
CA CYS A 148 16.52 -22.12 37.01
C CYS A 148 16.54 -20.71 37.62
N GLU A 149 16.45 -20.60 38.95
CA GLU A 149 16.47 -19.31 39.66
C GLU A 149 17.81 -18.59 39.53
N LYS A 150 18.95 -19.32 39.62
CA LYS A 150 20.29 -18.77 39.34
C LYS A 150 20.39 -18.27 37.90
N GLY A 151 19.86 -19.04 36.95
CA GLY A 151 19.71 -18.68 35.54
C GLY A 151 19.02 -17.33 35.39
N ARG A 152 17.84 -17.17 36.00
CA ARG A 152 17.06 -15.93 35.97
C ARG A 152 17.80 -14.74 36.58
N ASP A 153 18.41 -14.90 37.76
CA ASP A 153 19.10 -13.81 38.46
C ASP A 153 20.27 -13.24 37.64
N ILE A 154 21.16 -14.11 37.15
CA ILE A 154 22.31 -13.70 36.34
C ILE A 154 21.83 -13.09 35.02
N SER A 155 20.84 -13.70 34.35
CA SER A 155 20.26 -13.17 33.11
C SER A 155 19.66 -11.78 33.28
N THR A 156 19.01 -11.52 34.42
CA THR A 156 18.48 -10.20 34.77
C THR A 156 19.60 -9.18 34.93
N LYS A 157 20.70 -9.54 35.60
CA LYS A 157 21.87 -8.67 35.74
C LYS A 157 22.54 -8.38 34.40
N ILE A 158 22.65 -9.39 33.52
CA ILE A 158 23.13 -9.22 32.14
C ILE A 158 22.23 -8.22 31.40
N ALA A 159 20.92 -8.45 31.37
CA ALA A 159 19.96 -7.58 30.69
C ALA A 159 20.08 -6.12 31.16
N ASN A 160 20.12 -5.91 32.47
CA ASN A 160 20.22 -4.56 33.05
C ASN A 160 21.52 -3.86 32.67
N ASN A 161 22.65 -4.59 32.65
CA ASN A 161 23.93 -4.04 32.23
C ASN A 161 23.95 -3.69 30.74
N LEU A 162 23.44 -4.57 29.87
CA LEU A 162 23.33 -4.31 28.44
C LEU A 162 22.42 -3.11 28.13
N PHE A 163 21.30 -3.00 28.83
CA PHE A 163 20.31 -1.94 28.60
C PHE A 163 20.83 -0.54 28.95
N THR A 164 21.89 -0.44 29.75
CA THR A 164 22.54 0.85 30.04
C THR A 164 23.24 1.46 28.83
N ASN A 165 23.41 0.72 27.72
CA ASN A 165 24.04 1.19 26.51
C ASN A 165 23.30 2.39 25.91
N GLN A 166 23.93 3.57 25.94
CA GLN A 166 23.36 4.80 25.41
C GLN A 166 23.73 5.06 23.95
N ILE A 167 24.51 4.19 23.29
CA ILE A 167 24.79 4.26 21.85
C ILE A 167 23.62 3.65 21.05
N THR A 168 22.99 2.62 21.61
CA THR A 168 21.77 2.00 21.10
C THR A 168 20.56 2.90 21.29
N CYS A 169 19.63 2.87 20.35
CA CYS A 169 18.26 3.37 20.55
C CYS A 169 17.34 2.17 20.84
N TRP A 170 16.96 2.00 22.10
CA TRP A 170 16.06 0.91 22.52
C TRP A 170 14.60 1.24 22.24
N ALA A 171 13.86 0.30 21.67
CA ALA A 171 12.43 0.41 21.40
C ALA A 171 11.56 -0.12 22.55
N ALA A 172 12.12 -0.94 23.44
CA ALA A 172 11.41 -1.52 24.58
C ALA A 172 12.38 -1.85 25.73
N ASN A 173 11.80 -2.03 26.93
CA ASN A 173 12.53 -2.56 28.08
C ASN A 173 13.01 -3.99 27.82
N PRO A 174 14.07 -4.47 28.51
CA PRO A 174 14.53 -5.84 28.38
C PRO A 174 13.45 -6.86 28.75
N SER A 175 13.40 -7.96 28.00
CA SER A 175 12.54 -9.10 28.27
C SER A 175 13.37 -10.23 28.86
N ILE A 176 13.07 -10.65 30.10
CA ILE A 176 13.73 -11.76 30.78
C ILE A 176 12.70 -12.86 30.98
N ARG A 177 12.89 -14.01 30.32
CA ARG A 177 11.91 -15.09 30.27
C ARG A 177 12.57 -16.45 30.44
N GLY A 178 11.86 -17.39 31.05
CA GLY A 178 12.24 -18.80 31.01
C GLY A 178 12.07 -19.33 29.59
N ASP A 179 13.10 -19.99 29.06
CA ASP A 179 13.15 -20.44 27.67
C ASP A 179 11.99 -21.41 27.35
N LYS A 180 11.61 -22.28 28.30
CA LYS A 180 10.48 -23.20 28.14
C LYS A 180 9.15 -22.47 28.07
N THR A 181 8.93 -21.50 28.95
CA THR A 181 7.72 -20.68 28.93
C THR A 181 7.62 -19.86 27.66
N PHE A 182 8.72 -19.22 27.25
CA PHE A 182 8.76 -18.44 26.02
C PHE A 182 8.52 -19.33 24.79
N ALA A 183 9.22 -20.45 24.66
CA ALA A 183 9.05 -21.38 23.55
C ALA A 183 7.60 -21.88 23.43
N ARG A 184 6.95 -22.21 24.54
CA ARG A 184 5.54 -22.65 24.53
C ARG A 184 4.58 -21.52 24.17
N THR A 185 4.75 -20.35 24.77
CA THR A 185 3.77 -19.25 24.66
C THR A 185 3.95 -18.38 23.42
N ALA A 186 5.18 -18.21 22.95
CA ALA A 186 5.50 -17.39 21.78
C ALA A 186 5.75 -18.22 20.51
N MET A 187 6.36 -19.41 20.63
CA MET A 187 6.78 -20.22 19.47
C MET A 187 5.90 -21.46 19.22
N GLY A 188 5.03 -21.83 20.17
CA GLY A 188 4.21 -23.06 20.11
C GLY A 188 5.00 -24.36 20.29
N TRP A 189 6.23 -24.30 20.79
CA TRP A 189 7.08 -25.48 21.01
C TRP A 189 6.83 -26.10 22.38
N SER A 190 6.99 -27.43 22.48
CA SER A 190 6.63 -28.17 23.70
C SER A 190 7.70 -28.17 24.79
N ASN A 191 8.97 -27.86 24.49
CA ASN A 191 10.06 -28.07 25.45
C ASN A 191 11.30 -27.18 25.22
N GLY A 192 11.14 -25.85 25.24
CA GLY A 192 12.26 -24.90 25.28
C GLY A 192 13.20 -24.92 24.05
N TYR A 193 14.30 -24.20 24.15
CA TYR A 193 15.29 -24.04 23.08
C TYR A 193 16.33 -25.16 23.09
N GLY A 194 16.75 -25.64 21.92
CA GLY A 194 17.63 -26.80 21.81
C GLY A 194 18.97 -26.66 22.53
N VAL A 195 19.55 -25.46 22.58
CA VAL A 195 20.84 -25.18 23.23
C VAL A 195 20.75 -25.05 24.76
N LEU A 196 19.53 -25.04 25.31
CA LEU A 196 19.26 -25.07 26.75
C LEU A 196 18.58 -26.38 27.19
N ARG A 197 17.95 -27.10 26.25
CA ARG A 197 17.21 -28.34 26.50
C ARG A 197 18.13 -29.46 26.99
N GLY A 198 18.03 -29.76 28.28
CA GLY A 198 18.82 -30.80 28.94
C GLY A 198 19.99 -30.28 29.78
N LEU A 199 20.12 -28.96 29.94
CA LEU A 199 21.06 -28.40 30.90
C LEU A 199 20.70 -28.83 32.32
N THR A 200 21.72 -29.26 33.08
CA THR A 200 21.64 -29.48 34.52
C THR A 200 22.30 -28.34 35.31
N VAL A 201 23.03 -27.45 34.62
CA VAL A 201 23.68 -26.24 35.14
C VAL A 201 22.86 -24.98 34.77
N PRO A 202 23.02 -23.85 35.48
CA PRO A 202 22.37 -22.59 35.08
C PRO A 202 22.86 -22.13 33.70
N GLY A 203 21.97 -21.54 32.89
CA GLY A 203 22.37 -20.96 31.61
C GLY A 203 21.33 -20.06 30.97
N VAL A 204 21.74 -19.37 29.91
CA VAL A 204 20.93 -18.37 29.19
C VAL A 204 21.31 -18.30 27.70
N ILE A 205 20.31 -18.04 26.86
CA ILE A 205 20.51 -17.43 25.53
C ILE A 205 20.36 -15.92 25.69
N SER A 206 21.45 -15.21 25.45
CA SER A 206 21.52 -13.76 25.50
C SER A 206 21.34 -13.20 24.10
N GLU A 207 20.11 -12.83 23.75
CA GLU A 207 19.80 -12.07 22.55
C GLU A 207 20.06 -10.58 22.86
N GLY A 208 21.31 -10.16 22.70
CA GLY A 208 21.79 -8.86 23.19
C GLY A 208 21.23 -7.66 22.42
N ALA A 209 20.79 -7.89 21.18
CA ALA A 209 20.21 -6.89 20.29
C ALA A 209 19.49 -7.55 19.10
N MET A 210 18.75 -6.75 18.32
CA MET A 210 18.03 -7.21 17.13
C MET A 210 18.80 -6.88 15.84
N HIS A 211 19.23 -7.88 15.08
CA HIS A 211 20.06 -7.70 13.88
C HIS A 211 19.27 -7.34 12.61
N ASP A 212 17.94 -7.45 12.61
CA ASP A 212 17.10 -6.90 11.53
C ASP A 212 16.92 -5.39 11.64
N TYR A 213 17.21 -4.81 12.81
CA TYR A 213 17.24 -3.37 12.99
C TYR A 213 18.58 -2.82 12.50
N ILE A 214 18.62 -2.45 11.21
CA ILE A 214 19.82 -2.08 10.45
C ILE A 214 20.77 -1.07 11.16
N PRO A 215 20.29 -0.02 11.85
CA PRO A 215 21.19 0.86 12.61
C PRO A 215 22.05 0.12 13.63
N GLU A 216 21.47 -0.89 14.29
CA GLU A 216 22.17 -1.73 15.26
C GLU A 216 23.10 -2.72 14.57
N THR A 217 22.71 -3.28 13.43
CA THR A 217 23.57 -4.15 12.61
C THR A 217 24.88 -3.45 12.25
N TYR A 218 24.84 -2.17 11.86
CA TYR A 218 26.06 -1.38 11.62
C TYR A 218 26.93 -1.20 12.86
N ARG A 219 26.33 -1.05 14.05
CA ARG A 219 27.10 -1.01 15.31
C ARG A 219 27.72 -2.37 15.61
N LEU A 220 26.97 -3.44 15.41
CA LEU A 220 27.44 -4.82 15.54
C LEU A 220 28.47 -5.20 14.47
N MET A 221 28.78 -4.36 13.49
CA MET A 221 29.98 -4.53 12.64
C MET A 221 31.25 -4.05 13.33
N ASN A 222 31.15 -3.04 14.22
CA ASN A 222 32.28 -2.43 14.89
C ASN A 222 32.82 -3.30 16.03
N MET A 223 34.14 -3.51 16.06
CA MET A 223 34.79 -4.39 17.04
C MET A 223 34.70 -3.84 18.48
N GLU A 224 34.76 -2.53 18.65
CA GLU A 224 34.66 -1.90 19.96
C GLU A 224 33.24 -1.94 20.52
N TYR A 225 32.25 -1.85 19.64
CA TYR A 225 30.86 -2.05 20.04
C TYR A 225 30.62 -3.46 20.58
N LYS A 226 31.14 -4.49 19.89
CA LYS A 226 31.10 -5.89 20.37
C LYS A 226 31.80 -6.05 21.72
N TYR A 227 32.91 -5.34 21.93
CA TYR A 227 33.62 -5.35 23.21
C TYR A 227 32.76 -4.84 24.36
N MET A 228 31.91 -3.83 24.16
CA MET A 228 31.03 -3.34 25.23
C MET A 228 30.08 -4.41 25.75
N GLU A 229 29.53 -5.22 24.85
CA GLU A 229 28.65 -6.33 25.21
C GLU A 229 29.42 -7.42 25.98
N ALA A 230 30.60 -7.81 25.48
CA ALA A 230 31.50 -8.73 26.18
C ALA A 230 31.92 -8.21 27.57
N TRP A 231 32.20 -6.91 27.68
CA TRP A 231 32.55 -6.26 28.94
C TRP A 231 31.39 -6.27 29.94
N ASN A 232 30.15 -6.07 29.47
CA ASN A 232 28.96 -6.16 30.33
C ASN A 232 28.70 -7.60 30.82
N PHE A 233 28.98 -8.62 30.00
CA PHE A 233 28.97 -10.01 30.47
C PHE A 233 30.05 -10.25 31.54
N TYR A 234 31.30 -9.86 31.24
CA TYR A 234 32.43 -9.98 32.16
C TYR A 234 32.15 -9.32 33.51
N LYS A 235 31.71 -8.06 33.50
CA LYS A 235 31.33 -7.31 34.69
C LYS A 235 30.26 -8.05 35.49
N THR A 236 29.23 -8.57 34.81
CA THR A 236 28.16 -9.31 35.47
C THR A 236 28.68 -10.52 36.22
N PHE A 237 29.53 -11.33 35.59
CA PHE A 237 30.10 -12.52 36.23
C PHE A 237 31.05 -12.18 37.37
N LEU A 238 31.94 -11.20 37.18
CA LEU A 238 32.87 -10.78 38.23
C LEU A 238 32.11 -10.30 39.46
N ASN A 239 31.15 -9.38 39.27
CA ASN A 239 30.33 -8.83 40.35
C ASN A 239 29.47 -9.90 41.02
N HIS A 240 28.88 -10.83 40.25
CA HIS A 240 28.03 -11.88 40.81
C HIS A 240 28.82 -12.87 41.67
N TYR A 241 29.95 -13.38 41.19
CA TYR A 241 30.67 -14.46 41.86
C TYR A 241 31.68 -13.99 42.92
N THR A 242 32.18 -12.76 42.82
CA THR A 242 33.24 -12.26 43.72
C THR A 242 32.81 -11.04 44.53
N SER A 243 31.64 -10.45 44.24
CA SER A 243 31.20 -9.15 44.80
C SER A 243 32.22 -8.02 44.62
N THR A 244 33.14 -8.16 43.67
CA THR A 244 34.26 -7.24 43.47
C THR A 244 34.10 -6.48 42.15
N PRO A 245 34.07 -5.13 42.17
CA PRO A 245 33.92 -4.33 40.96
C PRO A 245 35.14 -4.42 40.04
N VAL A 246 34.93 -4.22 38.74
CA VAL A 246 36.04 -4.02 37.78
C VAL A 246 36.83 -2.77 38.16
N SER A 247 38.16 -2.86 38.21
CA SER A 247 39.06 -1.82 38.76
C SER A 247 39.30 -0.61 37.84
N HIS A 248 38.60 -0.54 36.71
CA HIS A 248 38.67 0.52 35.73
C HIS A 248 37.29 0.75 35.08
N GLY A 249 37.11 1.88 34.41
CA GLY A 249 35.95 2.18 33.59
C GLY A 249 36.22 2.02 32.09
N VAL A 250 35.20 2.36 31.31
CA VAL A 250 35.23 2.47 29.85
C VAL A 250 34.58 3.81 29.47
N ILE A 251 35.07 4.46 28.42
CA ILE A 251 34.36 5.59 27.80
C ILE A 251 33.90 5.14 26.43
N ALA A 252 32.62 5.33 26.09
CA ALA A 252 32.10 4.92 24.79
C ALA A 252 31.03 5.91 24.27
N GLY A 253 30.81 5.92 22.96
CA GLY A 253 29.82 6.78 22.37
C GLY A 253 29.72 6.66 20.86
N SER A 254 28.97 7.59 20.27
CA SER A 254 28.92 7.76 18.82
C SER A 254 29.14 9.21 18.41
N VAL A 255 29.69 9.42 17.22
CA VAL A 255 29.90 10.73 16.60
C VAL A 255 28.94 10.87 15.42
N ARG A 256 28.03 11.84 15.53
CA ARG A 256 26.98 12.08 14.53
C ARG A 256 26.83 13.57 14.28
N ASP A 257 26.31 13.93 13.12
CA ASP A 257 25.77 15.26 12.87
C ASP A 257 24.65 15.55 13.89
N SER A 258 24.57 16.79 14.36
CA SER A 258 23.55 17.26 15.31
C SER A 258 22.15 17.39 14.71
N ARG A 259 22.03 17.48 13.38
CA ARG A 259 20.80 17.82 12.67
C ARG A 259 20.58 17.01 11.40
N ASN A 260 21.59 16.91 10.54
CA ASN A 260 21.45 16.27 9.24
C ASN A 260 21.15 14.77 9.40
N LYS A 261 20.18 14.30 8.63
CA LYS A 261 19.73 12.92 8.69
C LYS A 261 20.47 12.07 7.66
N ILE A 262 20.74 10.82 8.00
CA ILE A 262 21.26 9.85 7.04
C ILE A 262 20.24 9.61 5.92
N GLN A 263 20.61 10.01 4.69
CA GLN A 263 19.81 9.83 3.47
C GLN A 263 20.17 8.54 2.74
N PHE A 264 21.43 8.09 2.86
CA PHE A 264 21.92 6.88 2.23
C PHE A 264 22.85 6.12 3.20
N PRO A 265 22.74 4.78 3.26
CA PRO A 265 21.74 3.95 2.62
C PRO A 265 20.36 4.10 3.28
N GLU A 266 19.31 3.81 2.54
CA GLU A 266 17.94 3.86 3.06
C GLU A 266 17.63 2.60 3.85
N PHE A 267 17.22 2.76 5.11
CA PHE A 267 16.78 1.69 5.99
C PHE A 267 15.86 2.26 7.07
N TYR A 268 15.05 1.39 7.68
CA TYR A 268 14.16 1.77 8.77
C TYR A 268 14.94 2.25 10.00
N LYS A 269 14.46 3.34 10.60
CA LYS A 269 15.04 4.01 11.77
C LYS A 269 13.91 4.34 12.73
N ILE A 270 14.14 4.19 14.03
CA ILE A 270 13.17 4.62 15.04
C ILE A 270 12.97 6.14 14.88
N LYS A 271 11.71 6.56 14.69
CA LYS A 271 11.36 7.97 14.51
C LYS A 271 11.72 8.79 15.75
N ASN A 272 12.22 10.00 15.55
CA ASN A 272 12.67 10.93 16.59
C ASN A 272 13.82 10.36 17.46
N SER A 273 14.61 9.45 16.90
CA SER A 273 15.78 8.88 17.58
C SER A 273 17.08 9.38 16.96
N ARG A 274 18.19 9.19 17.67
CA ARG A 274 19.53 9.51 17.16
C ARG A 274 19.92 8.66 15.93
N ASP A 275 19.21 7.57 15.67
CA ASP A 275 19.47 6.71 14.50
C ASP A 275 19.08 7.38 13.18
N GLU A 276 18.27 8.44 13.25
CA GLU A 276 18.01 9.31 12.10
C GLU A 276 19.22 10.17 11.71
N LEU A 277 20.09 10.51 12.67
CA LEU A 277 21.19 11.44 12.46
C LEU A 277 22.37 10.79 11.75
N LEU A 278 23.01 11.56 10.85
CA LEU A 278 24.13 11.14 10.02
C LEU A 278 25.35 10.76 10.89
N PRO A 279 25.82 9.50 10.88
CA PRO A 279 27.11 9.13 11.46
C PRO A 279 28.27 9.74 10.69
N LEU A 280 29.30 10.21 11.41
CA LEU A 280 30.49 10.79 10.78
C LEU A 280 31.60 9.75 10.67
N HIS A 281 31.96 9.42 9.42
CA HIS A 281 33.07 8.52 9.11
C HIS A 281 34.42 9.22 9.29
N GLY A 282 35.43 8.48 9.75
CA GLY A 282 36.79 9.01 9.92
C GLY A 282 36.93 10.11 10.98
N ALA A 283 35.89 10.38 11.77
CA ALA A 283 35.94 11.34 12.86
C ALA A 283 36.94 10.88 13.92
N LYS A 284 37.77 11.79 14.40
CA LYS A 284 38.77 11.52 15.44
C LYS A 284 38.26 11.96 16.80
N VAL A 285 38.26 11.04 17.75
CA VAL A 285 37.94 11.30 19.14
C VAL A 285 39.21 11.17 19.97
N TYR A 286 39.49 12.17 20.79
CA TYR A 286 40.67 12.26 21.65
C TYR A 286 40.24 12.17 23.11
N LEU A 287 40.95 11.36 23.90
CA LEU A 287 40.85 11.33 25.35
C LEU A 287 41.98 12.16 25.96
N VAL A 288 41.66 13.13 26.79
CA VAL A 288 42.62 14.11 27.31
C VAL A 288 42.49 14.21 28.84
N ARG A 289 43.62 14.34 29.57
CA ARG A 289 43.59 14.67 31.01
C ARG A 289 43.26 16.16 31.20
N ASN A 290 42.51 16.47 32.26
CA ASN A 290 42.06 17.83 32.55
C ASN A 290 43.19 18.87 32.47
N ASN A 291 43.08 19.74 31.45
CA ASN A 291 43.62 21.11 31.31
C ASN A 291 44.66 21.42 30.22
N GLU A 292 45.14 20.47 29.41
CA GLU A 292 45.97 20.81 28.24
C GLU A 292 45.65 19.91 27.03
N THR A 293 45.35 20.52 25.87
CA THR A 293 45.15 19.81 24.60
C THR A 293 46.40 19.05 24.12
N GLN A 294 47.56 19.30 24.74
CA GLN A 294 48.81 18.58 24.46
C GLN A 294 48.99 17.26 25.23
N ASP A 295 48.12 16.93 26.21
CA ASP A 295 48.18 15.65 26.96
C ASP A 295 47.11 14.65 26.47
N THR A 296 47.14 14.35 25.17
CA THR A 296 46.29 13.29 24.58
C THR A 296 46.74 11.93 25.07
N LEU A 297 45.86 11.24 25.80
CA LEU A 297 46.12 9.89 26.32
C LEU A 297 45.86 8.80 25.29
N ALA A 298 44.82 9.00 24.48
CA ALA A 298 44.40 8.04 23.47
C ALA A 298 43.63 8.75 22.36
N THR A 299 43.61 8.13 21.18
CA THR A 299 42.83 8.58 20.04
C THR A 299 42.07 7.41 19.46
N TYR A 300 40.83 7.63 19.07
CA TYR A 300 39.99 6.70 18.33
C TYR A 300 39.57 7.36 17.01
N THR A 301 39.53 6.58 15.92
CA THR A 301 38.99 7.04 14.62
C THR A 301 37.77 6.20 14.31
N THR A 302 36.62 6.84 14.06
CA THR A 302 35.41 6.13 13.65
C THR A 302 35.64 5.41 12.33
N ASP A 303 35.02 4.23 12.17
CA ASP A 303 35.13 3.46 10.93
C ASP A 303 34.33 4.12 9.78
N ASN A 304 34.40 3.50 8.60
CA ASN A 304 33.71 3.97 7.40
C ASN A 304 32.32 3.33 7.21
N LEU A 305 31.74 2.79 8.29
CA LEU A 305 30.39 2.24 8.31
C LEU A 305 29.47 3.18 9.09
N TYR A 306 28.17 3.04 8.85
CA TYR A 306 27.12 3.97 9.31
C TYR A 306 26.78 3.83 10.81
N ASN A 307 27.78 3.69 11.68
CA ASN A 307 27.62 3.53 13.13
C ASN A 307 28.14 4.75 13.93
N GLY A 308 29.26 5.36 13.53
CA GLY A 308 29.94 6.47 14.21
C GLY A 308 30.55 6.11 15.58
N VAL A 309 30.74 4.83 15.89
CA VAL A 309 31.14 4.34 17.23
C VAL A 309 32.57 4.75 17.60
N TYR A 310 32.79 5.08 18.87
CA TYR A 310 34.12 5.18 19.47
C TYR A 310 34.17 4.58 20.88
N LEU A 311 35.36 4.13 21.32
CA LEU A 311 35.55 3.57 22.65
C LEU A 311 37.00 3.70 23.16
N PHE A 312 37.14 3.95 24.46
CA PHE A 312 38.41 3.86 25.20
C PHE A 312 38.29 2.81 26.32
N LYS A 313 39.09 1.74 26.23
CA LYS A 313 39.14 0.63 27.19
C LYS A 313 40.04 0.95 28.39
N LYS A 314 39.78 0.28 29.52
CA LYS A 314 40.67 0.26 30.70
C LYS A 314 41.06 1.67 31.20
N VAL A 315 40.09 2.59 31.27
CA VAL A 315 40.32 3.98 31.72
C VAL A 315 40.23 4.04 33.25
N ALA A 316 41.27 4.54 33.91
CA ALA A 316 41.27 4.69 35.36
C ALA A 316 40.19 5.70 35.81
N ALA A 317 39.56 5.46 36.96
CA ALA A 317 38.60 6.41 37.51
C ALA A 317 39.22 7.81 37.69
N GLY A 318 38.46 8.84 37.31
CA GLY A 318 38.92 10.23 37.31
C GLY A 318 38.15 11.12 36.34
N SER A 319 38.54 12.39 36.26
CA SER A 319 37.95 13.37 35.35
C SER A 319 38.80 13.52 34.09
N TYR A 320 38.13 13.48 32.94
CA TYR A 320 38.74 13.58 31.62
C TYR A 320 37.94 14.50 30.73
N LYS A 321 38.53 14.86 29.59
CA LYS A 321 37.82 15.50 28.49
C LYS A 321 37.86 14.61 27.26
N VAL A 322 36.71 14.45 26.60
CA VAL A 322 36.62 13.85 25.26
C VAL A 322 36.43 14.95 24.22
N VAL A 323 37.20 14.89 23.15
CA VAL A 323 37.18 15.90 22.07
C VAL A 323 36.97 15.21 20.74
N ALA A 324 35.96 15.60 19.96
CA ALA A 324 35.71 15.07 18.63
C ALA A 324 36.06 16.12 17.56
N ARG A 325 36.70 15.64 16.49
CA ARG A 325 37.00 16.40 15.27
C ARG A 325 36.55 15.61 14.05
N ALA A 326 35.90 16.28 13.11
CA ALA A 326 35.53 15.74 11.82
C ALA A 326 35.66 16.84 10.76
N ASP A 327 35.93 16.46 9.52
CA ASP A 327 36.04 17.41 8.40
C ASP A 327 34.72 18.14 8.19
N ASP A 328 34.76 19.45 7.97
CA ASP A 328 33.60 20.34 7.84
C ASP A 328 32.74 20.51 9.12
N TYR A 329 33.21 20.07 10.29
CA TYR A 329 32.51 20.26 11.58
C TYR A 329 33.33 21.07 12.57
N TYR A 330 32.64 21.82 13.44
CA TYR A 330 33.30 22.43 14.60
C TYR A 330 33.78 21.36 15.57
N GLU A 331 34.92 21.61 16.21
CA GLU A 331 35.38 20.78 17.33
C GLU A 331 34.34 20.78 18.45
N TYR A 332 34.04 19.60 18.97
CA TYR A 332 33.18 19.45 20.14
C TYR A 332 33.98 18.86 21.29
N SER A 333 33.92 19.47 22.47
CA SER A 333 34.58 18.96 23.67
C SER A 333 33.61 18.81 24.83
N GLN A 334 33.74 17.72 25.59
CA GLN A 334 32.91 17.44 26.75
C GLN A 334 33.76 16.90 27.90
N GLU A 335 33.55 17.43 29.11
CA GLU A 335 34.08 16.83 30.34
C GLU A 335 33.27 15.58 30.72
N VAL A 336 33.98 14.52 31.10
CA VAL A 336 33.40 13.24 31.52
C VAL A 336 34.09 12.74 32.78
N THR A 337 33.30 12.14 33.67
CA THR A 337 33.82 11.46 34.86
C THR A 337 33.77 9.96 34.63
N VAL A 338 34.93 9.32 34.75
CA VAL A 338 35.06 7.86 34.66
C VAL A 338 35.00 7.29 36.06
N GLU A 339 34.17 6.27 36.23
CA GLU A 339 34.09 5.48 37.44
C GLU A 339 34.55 4.05 37.12
N ASN A 340 35.12 3.38 38.12
CA ASN A 340 35.37 1.95 38.06
C ASN A 340 34.06 1.20 37.82
N ASP A 341 34.11 0.08 37.10
CA ASP A 341 32.95 -0.80 36.88
C ASP A 341 31.80 -0.19 36.05
N LYS A 342 32.03 0.95 35.40
CA LYS A 342 31.03 1.63 34.56
C LYS A 342 31.53 1.95 33.16
N ILE A 343 30.57 2.06 32.24
CA ILE A 343 30.77 2.71 30.95
C ILE A 343 30.24 4.14 31.07
N THR A 344 31.10 5.12 30.88
CA THR A 344 30.72 6.53 30.76
C THR A 344 30.39 6.80 29.29
N PHE A 345 29.14 7.18 29.03
CA PHE A 345 28.66 7.43 27.68
C PHE A 345 28.71 8.90 27.30
N PHE A 346 29.16 9.20 26.07
CA PHE A 346 28.93 10.50 25.46
C PHE A 346 28.72 10.38 23.96
N ASN A 347 27.54 10.78 23.47
CA ASN A 347 27.26 10.79 22.04
C ASN A 347 27.42 12.23 21.52
N PHE A 348 28.37 12.46 20.62
CA PHE A 348 28.69 13.78 20.08
C PHE A 348 27.63 14.24 19.06
N PRO A 349 26.98 15.40 19.28
CA PRO A 349 26.14 16.07 18.30
C PRO A 349 26.96 17.14 17.56
N MET A 350 27.69 16.73 16.53
CA MET A 350 28.62 17.60 15.81
C MET A 350 27.88 18.65 14.99
N ASN A 351 28.28 19.92 15.11
CA ASN A 351 27.72 21.02 14.33
C ASN A 351 28.51 21.22 13.05
N LYS A 352 27.85 21.06 11.91
CA LYS A 352 28.44 21.31 10.59
C LYS A 352 28.76 22.80 10.42
N VAL A 353 29.94 23.11 9.89
CA VAL A 353 30.36 24.46 9.50
C VAL A 353 29.68 24.82 8.19
N ARG A 354 28.94 25.93 8.15
CA ARG A 354 28.28 26.42 6.93
C ARG A 354 28.94 27.74 6.53
N SER A 355 29.97 27.65 5.70
CA SER A 355 30.93 28.74 5.45
C SER A 355 30.40 29.85 4.54
N THR A 356 29.21 29.71 3.97
CA THR A 356 28.59 30.70 3.08
C THR A 356 27.14 30.96 3.49
N PRO A 357 26.59 32.15 3.18
CA PRO A 357 25.15 32.40 3.28
C PRO A 357 24.31 31.30 2.60
N PRO A 358 23.14 30.95 3.15
CA PRO A 358 22.19 30.10 2.44
C PRO A 358 21.69 30.80 1.17
N GLU A 359 21.47 30.03 0.12
CA GLU A 359 20.92 30.51 -1.15
C GLU A 359 20.06 29.41 -1.80
N VAL A 360 19.11 29.82 -2.65
CA VAL A 360 18.35 28.89 -3.51
C VAL A 360 19.20 28.55 -4.72
N ILE A 361 19.67 27.30 -4.82
CA ILE A 361 20.54 26.83 -5.91
C ILE A 361 19.76 26.24 -7.09
N SER A 362 18.52 25.82 -6.85
CA SER A 362 17.58 25.42 -7.91
C SER A 362 16.15 25.48 -7.38
N TYR A 363 15.19 25.63 -8.28
CA TYR A 363 13.78 25.72 -7.92
C TYR A 363 12.88 25.12 -9.00
N SER A 364 11.65 24.79 -8.64
CA SER A 364 10.57 24.40 -9.56
C SER A 364 9.29 25.10 -9.10
N PRO A 365 8.38 25.51 -10.01
CA PRO A 365 8.46 25.39 -11.47
C PRO A 365 9.52 26.29 -12.12
N HIS A 366 9.90 25.94 -13.35
CA HIS A 366 10.66 26.80 -14.26
C HIS A 366 9.69 27.36 -15.32
N PRO A 367 9.25 28.62 -15.19
CA PRO A 367 8.33 29.23 -16.14
C PRO A 367 8.94 29.26 -17.54
N THR A 368 8.21 28.74 -18.53
CA THR A 368 8.66 28.68 -19.93
C THR A 368 8.12 29.82 -20.80
N SER A 369 7.24 30.64 -20.24
CA SER A 369 6.53 31.75 -20.91
C SER A 369 6.08 32.79 -19.87
N GLU A 370 5.92 34.04 -20.29
CA GLU A 370 5.42 35.13 -19.43
C GLU A 370 3.89 35.14 -19.29
N THR A 371 3.15 34.37 -20.10
CA THR A 371 1.68 34.45 -20.16
C THR A 371 0.94 33.14 -19.88
N ASP A 372 1.61 31.99 -20.00
CA ASP A 372 1.01 30.66 -19.79
C ASP A 372 2.12 29.63 -19.55
N SER A 373 2.44 29.35 -18.29
CA SER A 373 3.71 28.68 -17.95
C SER A 373 3.60 27.51 -16.99
N VAL A 374 2.68 27.53 -16.04
CA VAL A 374 2.66 26.60 -14.89
C VAL A 374 1.29 25.98 -14.67
N GLU A 375 1.23 24.66 -14.51
CA GLU A 375 -0.01 23.96 -14.15
C GLU A 375 -0.52 24.41 -12.78
N CYS A 376 -1.83 24.60 -12.62
CA CYS A 376 -2.39 25.16 -11.40
C CYS A 376 -2.20 24.26 -10.15
N ALA A 377 -1.95 22.96 -10.31
CA ALA A 377 -1.69 22.04 -9.20
C ALA A 377 -0.19 21.80 -8.93
N GLN A 378 0.69 22.58 -9.56
CA GLN A 378 2.14 22.39 -9.47
C GLN A 378 2.68 22.73 -8.08
N ASP A 379 3.47 21.82 -7.49
CA ASP A 379 4.25 22.12 -6.28
C ASP A 379 5.33 23.18 -6.57
N ILE A 380 5.59 24.05 -5.59
CA ILE A 380 6.77 24.91 -5.56
C ILE A 380 7.86 24.19 -4.76
N ILE A 381 9.04 24.04 -5.33
CA ILE A 381 10.18 23.36 -4.71
C ILE A 381 11.37 24.30 -4.76
N LEU A 382 12.01 24.56 -3.61
CA LEU A 382 13.25 25.33 -3.51
C LEU A 382 14.33 24.41 -2.93
N ASN A 383 15.46 24.28 -3.62
CA ASN A 383 16.63 23.55 -3.13
C ASN A 383 17.71 24.55 -2.72
N PHE A 384 18.35 24.28 -1.59
CA PHE A 384 19.33 25.17 -0.97
C PHE A 384 20.74 24.57 -1.02
N ASN A 385 21.76 25.44 -0.96
CA ASN A 385 23.15 25.03 -0.75
C ASN A 385 23.41 24.45 0.66
N TRP A 386 22.55 24.74 1.63
CA TRP A 386 22.65 24.31 3.02
C TRP A 386 21.33 23.75 3.57
N ASP A 387 21.40 22.96 4.64
CA ASP A 387 20.21 22.64 5.42
C ASP A 387 19.69 23.87 6.14
N MET A 388 18.44 24.21 5.84
CA MET A 388 17.81 25.41 6.36
C MET A 388 17.25 25.22 7.77
N ASP A 389 17.23 26.29 8.55
CA ASP A 389 16.43 26.36 9.76
C ASP A 389 14.95 26.48 9.39
N GLU A 390 14.12 25.55 9.90
CA GLU A 390 12.73 25.45 9.46
C GLU A 390 11.87 26.62 9.94
N ALA A 391 12.15 27.14 11.15
CA ALA A 391 11.34 28.19 11.74
C ALA A 391 11.52 29.52 10.98
N SER A 392 12.78 29.93 10.76
CA SER A 392 13.10 31.13 9.99
C SER A 392 12.66 31.02 8.54
N THR A 393 12.86 29.87 7.90
CA THR A 393 12.49 29.67 6.49
C THR A 393 10.97 29.69 6.29
N ARG A 394 10.19 29.11 7.21
CA ARG A 394 8.71 29.22 7.18
C ARG A 394 8.24 30.66 7.35
N ALA A 395 8.86 31.41 8.25
CA ALA A 395 8.51 32.81 8.50
C ALA A 395 8.85 33.72 7.30
N ALA A 396 9.90 33.40 6.55
CA ALA A 396 10.38 34.14 5.39
C ALA A 396 9.66 33.80 4.07
N PHE A 397 8.94 32.67 3.99
CA PHE A 397 8.29 32.21 2.76
C PHE A 397 6.89 32.82 2.59
N SER A 398 6.60 33.37 1.41
CA SER A 398 5.28 33.91 1.05
C SER A 398 4.95 33.72 -0.43
N ILE A 399 3.66 33.73 -0.75
CA ILE A 399 3.13 33.68 -2.12
C ILE A 399 2.10 34.80 -2.27
N THR A 400 2.15 35.55 -3.36
CA THR A 400 1.18 36.59 -3.72
C THR A 400 0.62 36.34 -5.12
N PRO A 401 -0.71 36.26 -5.33
CA PRO A 401 -1.78 36.26 -4.33
C PRO A 401 -1.62 35.16 -3.26
N ALA A 402 -2.10 35.45 -2.05
CA ALA A 402 -2.01 34.50 -0.93
C ALA A 402 -2.67 33.17 -1.32
N THR A 403 -1.91 32.08 -1.17
CA THR A 403 -2.38 30.71 -1.46
C THR A 403 -2.12 29.83 -0.26
N GLU A 404 -3.17 29.19 0.23
CA GLU A 404 -3.06 28.22 1.32
C GLU A 404 -2.38 26.93 0.84
N GLY A 405 -1.55 26.34 1.70
CA GLY A 405 -0.82 25.12 1.37
C GLY A 405 0.04 24.61 2.51
N THR A 406 0.75 23.52 2.25
CA THR A 406 1.62 22.88 3.24
C THR A 406 3.08 23.06 2.84
N LEU A 407 3.89 23.55 3.78
CA LEU A 407 5.35 23.59 3.68
C LEU A 407 5.96 22.34 4.33
N LYS A 408 6.73 21.57 3.55
CA LYS A 408 7.45 20.38 3.97
C LYS A 408 8.94 20.55 3.68
N PHE A 409 9.77 20.22 4.68
CA PHE A 409 11.22 20.15 4.51
C PHE A 409 11.64 18.72 4.19
N GLU A 410 12.40 18.56 3.11
CA GLU A 410 12.85 17.29 2.57
C GLU A 410 14.39 17.28 2.52
N ASN A 411 14.99 16.11 2.29
CA ASN A 411 16.43 15.95 2.10
C ASN A 411 17.28 16.56 3.24
N SER A 412 16.93 16.31 4.51
CA SER A 412 17.55 16.96 5.67
C SER A 412 17.49 18.49 5.61
N GLN A 413 16.33 19.06 5.28
CA GLN A 413 16.11 20.50 5.21
C GLN A 413 16.87 21.25 4.09
N TYR A 414 17.51 20.53 3.15
CA TYR A 414 18.07 21.13 1.92
C TYR A 414 17.01 21.44 0.86
N THR A 415 15.78 20.95 1.04
CA THR A 415 14.66 21.19 0.12
C THR A 415 13.44 21.67 0.88
N LEU A 416 12.85 22.79 0.44
CA LEU A 416 11.52 23.24 0.85
C LEU A 416 10.53 22.94 -0.28
N ARG A 417 9.48 22.18 0.03
CA ARG A 417 8.34 21.95 -0.85
C ARG A 417 7.11 22.65 -0.29
N PHE A 418 6.50 23.51 -1.09
CA PHE A 418 5.15 24.00 -0.88
C PHE A 418 4.18 23.26 -1.80
N THR A 419 3.20 22.59 -1.21
CA THR A 419 2.09 21.96 -1.94
C THR A 419 0.82 22.78 -1.69
N PRO A 420 0.20 23.36 -2.73
CA PRO A 420 -1.00 24.16 -2.56
C PRO A 420 -2.17 23.27 -2.08
N ALA A 421 -3.00 23.77 -1.17
CA ALA A 421 -4.12 23.02 -0.59
C ALA A 421 -5.24 22.76 -1.61
N VAL A 422 -5.42 23.73 -2.51
CA VAL A 422 -6.24 23.66 -3.73
C VAL A 422 -5.41 24.20 -4.88
N PRO A 423 -5.66 23.80 -6.15
CA PRO A 423 -4.96 24.38 -7.29
C PRO A 423 -4.99 25.92 -7.27
N PHE A 424 -3.89 26.54 -7.69
CA PHE A 424 -3.80 27.98 -7.90
C PHE A 424 -4.92 28.50 -8.82
N GLU A 425 -5.23 29.79 -8.70
CA GLU A 425 -6.17 30.45 -9.61
C GLU A 425 -5.64 30.42 -11.04
N LYS A 426 -6.55 30.23 -12.00
CA LYS A 426 -6.21 30.13 -13.42
C LYS A 426 -5.78 31.47 -14.01
N ALA A 427 -4.90 31.45 -15.02
CA ALA A 427 -4.44 32.65 -15.75
C ALA A 427 -4.00 33.80 -14.82
N THR A 428 -3.39 33.46 -13.68
CA THR A 428 -3.07 34.39 -12.61
C THR A 428 -1.56 34.49 -12.43
N HIS A 429 -1.06 35.71 -12.27
CA HIS A 429 0.34 35.97 -11.98
C HIS A 429 0.62 35.78 -10.49
N TYR A 430 1.53 34.87 -10.16
CA TYR A 430 1.98 34.57 -8.82
C TYR A 430 3.44 34.97 -8.62
N THR A 431 3.73 35.57 -7.47
CA THR A 431 5.07 35.88 -6.98
C THR A 431 5.31 35.09 -5.70
N VAL A 432 6.25 34.15 -5.75
CA VAL A 432 6.80 33.45 -4.59
C VAL A 432 8.01 34.23 -4.11
N ARG A 433 8.03 34.57 -2.82
CA ARG A 433 9.15 35.26 -2.18
C ARG A 433 9.66 34.46 -1.00
N LEU A 434 10.98 34.30 -0.93
CA LEU A 434 11.68 33.88 0.26
C LEU A 434 12.54 35.05 0.72
N GLU A 435 12.13 35.70 1.80
CA GLU A 435 12.86 36.85 2.35
C GLU A 435 14.26 36.45 2.82
N LYS A 436 15.19 37.41 2.76
CA LYS A 436 16.58 37.20 3.17
C LYS A 436 16.77 36.82 4.63
N THR A 437 15.72 36.94 5.45
CA THR A 437 15.67 36.51 6.85
C THR A 437 15.69 34.98 7.00
N ALA A 438 15.41 34.22 5.94
CA ALA A 438 15.61 32.78 5.94
C ALA A 438 17.07 32.44 6.25
N SER A 439 17.28 31.44 7.10
CA SER A 439 18.61 31.17 7.64
C SER A 439 18.94 29.68 7.71
N HIS A 440 20.23 29.37 7.77
CA HIS A 440 20.72 28.06 8.19
C HIS A 440 21.09 28.09 9.70
N PRO A 441 21.23 26.95 10.40
CA PRO A 441 21.34 26.95 11.87
C PRO A 441 22.71 27.39 12.43
N ASP A 442 23.76 27.52 11.62
CA ASP A 442 25.10 27.92 12.10
C ASP A 442 25.23 29.44 12.30
N THR A 443 24.86 29.95 13.49
CA THR A 443 24.91 31.38 13.82
C THR A 443 26.32 31.97 13.96
N SER A 444 27.36 31.14 13.92
CA SER A 444 28.76 31.60 13.96
C SER A 444 29.29 32.02 12.59
N GLN A 445 28.52 31.76 11.53
CA GLN A 445 28.79 32.18 10.16
C GLN A 445 27.72 33.17 9.68
N PRO A 446 27.91 33.83 8.53
CA PRO A 446 26.84 34.57 7.85
C PRO A 446 25.67 33.63 7.52
N HIS A 447 24.67 33.61 8.40
CA HIS A 447 23.68 32.53 8.43
C HIS A 447 22.34 32.86 7.77
N THR A 448 22.13 34.11 7.36
CA THR A 448 20.94 34.58 6.63
C THR A 448 21.28 34.75 5.16
N MET A 449 20.29 34.65 4.27
CA MET A 449 20.52 34.89 2.84
C MET A 449 20.99 36.34 2.60
N VAL A 450 21.71 36.57 1.50
CA VAL A 450 22.22 37.91 1.16
C VAL A 450 21.12 38.83 0.65
N GLU A 451 20.21 38.28 -0.14
CA GLU A 451 19.08 38.96 -0.78
C GLU A 451 17.83 38.10 -0.76
N ASP A 452 16.69 38.70 -1.05
CA ASP A 452 15.43 37.96 -1.17
C ASP A 452 15.44 37.13 -2.46
N PHE A 453 14.97 35.90 -2.39
CA PHE A 453 14.68 35.11 -3.59
C PHE A 453 13.26 35.41 -4.07
N VAL A 454 13.10 35.62 -5.37
CA VAL A 454 11.82 35.89 -6.03
C VAL A 454 11.64 34.97 -7.23
N LEU A 455 10.52 34.26 -7.28
CA LEU A 455 10.08 33.45 -8.41
C LEU A 455 8.70 33.94 -8.85
N GLU A 456 8.57 34.33 -10.11
CA GLU A 456 7.30 34.77 -10.71
C GLU A 456 6.83 33.81 -11.79
N PHE A 457 5.54 33.52 -11.84
CA PHE A 457 4.96 32.67 -12.87
C PHE A 457 3.49 33.00 -13.15
N VAL A 458 3.02 32.68 -14.36
CA VAL A 458 1.60 32.74 -14.72
C VAL A 458 1.05 31.32 -14.88
N THR A 459 -0.04 31.04 -14.16
CA THR A 459 -0.72 29.75 -14.19
C THR A 459 -1.51 29.55 -15.49
N LYS A 460 -1.67 28.29 -15.89
CA LYS A 460 -2.48 27.95 -17.06
C LYS A 460 -3.96 28.29 -16.86
N ASN A 461 -4.71 28.38 -17.95
CA ASN A 461 -6.15 28.65 -17.91
C ASN A 461 -7.00 27.42 -17.54
N ARG A 462 -6.52 26.56 -16.63
CA ARG A 462 -7.24 25.37 -16.16
C ARG A 462 -6.78 24.97 -14.77
N ASN A 463 -7.71 25.00 -13.81
CA ASN A 463 -7.48 24.62 -12.41
C ASN A 463 -8.53 23.64 -11.87
N GLN A 464 -9.38 23.09 -12.75
CA GLN A 464 -10.41 22.12 -12.41
C GLN A 464 -10.53 21.06 -13.51
N LEU A 465 -10.67 19.80 -13.10
CA LEU A 465 -11.03 18.67 -13.96
C LEU A 465 -12.54 18.67 -14.20
N SER A 466 -12.96 18.74 -15.46
CA SER A 466 -14.37 18.87 -15.82
C SER A 466 -14.91 17.59 -16.47
N LEU A 467 -16.11 17.16 -16.05
CA LEU A 467 -16.86 16.12 -16.77
C LEU A 467 -17.44 16.73 -18.06
N VAL A 468 -17.00 16.24 -19.21
CA VAL A 468 -17.42 16.71 -20.54
C VAL A 468 -18.74 16.07 -20.95
N THR A 469 -18.86 14.76 -20.75
CA THR A 469 -20.08 14.00 -21.03
C THR A 469 -20.07 12.68 -20.25
N SER A 470 -21.25 12.11 -20.02
CA SER A 470 -21.41 10.83 -19.33
C SER A 470 -22.55 10.00 -19.90
N TYR A 471 -22.42 8.69 -19.78
CA TYR A 471 -23.53 7.76 -19.73
C TYR A 471 -23.55 7.08 -18.34
N PRO A 472 -24.69 7.02 -17.64
CA PRO A 472 -25.94 7.73 -17.94
C PRO A 472 -25.75 9.26 -18.04
N GLN A 473 -26.64 9.93 -18.76
CA GLN A 473 -26.71 11.40 -18.78
C GLN A 473 -27.53 11.90 -17.58
N ILE A 474 -27.39 13.18 -17.23
CA ILE A 474 -28.21 13.80 -16.19
C ILE A 474 -29.69 13.60 -16.53
N ASP A 475 -30.44 13.08 -15.55
CA ASP A 475 -31.88 12.79 -15.61
C ASP A 475 -32.29 11.78 -16.68
N SER A 476 -31.35 10.96 -17.17
CA SER A 476 -31.69 9.90 -18.13
C SER A 476 -32.52 8.80 -17.46
N GLU A 477 -33.61 8.42 -18.15
CA GLU A 477 -34.52 7.35 -17.73
C GLU A 477 -34.28 6.07 -18.55
N ASP A 478 -34.95 4.99 -18.15
CA ASP A 478 -34.89 3.70 -18.85
C ASP A 478 -33.44 3.15 -18.97
N ILE A 479 -32.68 3.34 -17.89
CA ILE A 479 -31.33 2.78 -17.74
C ILE A 479 -31.42 1.31 -17.32
N GLN A 480 -30.61 0.45 -17.91
CA GLN A 480 -30.60 -0.96 -17.54
C GLN A 480 -30.32 -1.15 -16.04
N VAL A 481 -30.95 -2.18 -15.47
CA VAL A 481 -30.73 -2.61 -14.08
C VAL A 481 -29.30 -3.10 -13.83
N LYS A 482 -28.53 -3.43 -14.86
CA LYS A 482 -27.07 -3.57 -14.78
C LYS A 482 -26.41 -2.51 -15.66
N PRO A 483 -26.35 -1.25 -15.20
CA PRO A 483 -25.89 -0.15 -16.04
C PRO A 483 -24.39 -0.23 -16.31
N ALA A 484 -24.03 0.15 -17.52
CA ALA A 484 -22.69 0.61 -17.83
C ALA A 484 -22.57 2.11 -17.51
N PHE A 485 -21.36 2.52 -17.15
CA PHE A 485 -20.99 3.91 -16.95
C PHE A 485 -19.86 4.24 -17.89
N PHE A 486 -20.00 5.30 -18.68
CA PHE A 486 -18.95 5.81 -19.56
C PHE A 486 -18.82 7.31 -19.29
N LEU A 487 -17.72 7.73 -18.69
CA LEU A 487 -17.47 9.12 -18.31
C LEU A 487 -16.32 9.67 -19.14
N VAL A 488 -16.48 10.87 -19.70
CA VAL A 488 -15.43 11.57 -20.46
C VAL A 488 -15.11 12.88 -19.77
N PHE A 489 -13.83 13.14 -19.56
CA PHE A 489 -13.31 14.32 -18.89
C PHE A 489 -12.41 15.13 -19.82
N ASP A 490 -12.25 16.41 -19.51
CA ASP A 490 -11.47 17.36 -20.31
C ASP A 490 -9.95 17.12 -20.32
N ALA A 491 -9.45 16.20 -19.48
CA ALA A 491 -8.06 15.74 -19.47
C ALA A 491 -7.93 14.27 -19.04
N LYS A 492 -6.80 13.64 -19.37
CA LYS A 492 -6.46 12.26 -18.96
C LYS A 492 -6.45 12.08 -17.45
N LEU A 493 -7.14 11.06 -16.97
CA LEU A 493 -7.30 10.77 -15.54
C LEU A 493 -6.04 10.13 -14.94
N ALA A 494 -5.74 10.45 -13.69
CA ALA A 494 -4.86 9.65 -12.85
C ALA A 494 -5.60 8.36 -12.44
N THR A 495 -5.02 7.19 -12.73
CA THR A 495 -5.74 5.91 -12.64
C THR A 495 -5.52 5.15 -11.34
N THR A 496 -4.57 5.56 -10.51
CA THR A 496 -4.27 4.90 -9.22
C THR A 496 -5.44 5.10 -8.26
N GLY A 497 -6.09 4.01 -7.83
CA GLY A 497 -7.22 4.07 -6.89
C GLY A 497 -8.51 4.65 -7.47
N ILE A 498 -8.60 4.81 -8.81
CA ILE A 498 -9.66 5.60 -9.45
C ILE A 498 -11.09 5.14 -9.11
N ALA A 499 -11.28 3.83 -8.90
CA ALA A 499 -12.57 3.24 -8.54
C ALA A 499 -13.19 3.84 -7.27
N THR A 500 -12.35 4.31 -6.33
CA THR A 500 -12.80 4.87 -5.04
C THR A 500 -13.47 6.24 -5.18
N HIS A 501 -13.30 6.91 -6.32
CA HIS A 501 -13.91 8.22 -6.59
C HIS A 501 -15.32 8.12 -7.19
N PHE A 502 -15.85 6.91 -7.42
CA PHE A 502 -17.18 6.73 -8.01
C PHE A 502 -18.09 5.96 -7.06
N THR A 503 -19.25 6.53 -6.76
CA THR A 503 -20.29 5.89 -5.94
C THR A 503 -21.64 6.06 -6.60
N ILE A 504 -22.42 4.99 -6.70
CA ILE A 504 -23.82 5.04 -7.12
C ILE A 504 -24.67 5.00 -5.86
N GLN A 505 -25.62 5.91 -5.71
CA GLN A 505 -26.49 5.98 -4.54
C GLN A 505 -27.97 5.93 -4.94
N ASP A 506 -28.79 5.17 -4.22
CA ASP A 506 -30.25 5.19 -4.39
C ASP A 506 -30.91 6.34 -3.61
N GLY A 507 -32.22 6.55 -3.81
CA GLY A 507 -32.98 7.60 -3.13
C GLY A 507 -33.10 7.47 -1.60
N VAL A 508 -32.65 6.36 -1.00
CA VAL A 508 -32.69 6.11 0.46
C VAL A 508 -31.30 6.14 1.08
N GLY A 509 -30.25 6.20 0.25
CA GLY A 509 -28.86 6.37 0.65
C GLY A 509 -27.98 5.12 0.52
N ASN A 510 -28.51 3.99 0.03
CA ASN A 510 -27.69 2.79 -0.18
C ASN A 510 -26.67 3.04 -1.29
N SER A 511 -25.43 2.60 -1.05
CA SER A 511 -24.30 2.85 -1.94
C SER A 511 -23.85 1.59 -2.68
N PHE A 512 -23.52 1.76 -3.95
CA PHE A 512 -23.02 0.73 -4.85
C PHE A 512 -21.71 1.24 -5.46
N ALA A 513 -20.67 0.42 -5.44
CA ALA A 513 -19.33 0.80 -5.89
C ALA A 513 -18.91 0.00 -7.13
N PRO A 514 -18.11 0.60 -8.03
CA PRO A 514 -17.51 -0.13 -9.13
C PRO A 514 -16.47 -1.14 -8.64
N ASN A 515 -16.19 -2.14 -9.47
CA ASN A 515 -15.07 -3.05 -9.27
C ASN A 515 -13.86 -2.56 -10.07
N ALA A 516 -12.77 -2.21 -9.37
CA ALA A 516 -11.55 -1.69 -9.98
C ALA A 516 -10.96 -2.60 -11.08
N ARG A 517 -11.16 -3.93 -10.99
CA ARG A 517 -10.62 -4.88 -12.00
C ARG A 517 -11.31 -4.81 -13.36
N ASN A 518 -12.50 -4.23 -13.43
CA ASN A 518 -13.32 -4.18 -14.64
C ASN A 518 -13.44 -2.76 -15.20
N MET A 519 -12.54 -1.86 -14.80
CA MET A 519 -12.52 -0.48 -15.28
C MET A 519 -11.55 -0.33 -16.45
N THR A 520 -11.99 0.36 -17.50
CA THR A 520 -11.14 0.77 -18.61
C THR A 520 -10.98 2.28 -18.57
N ASN A 521 -9.75 2.77 -18.45
CA ASN A 521 -9.46 4.20 -18.27
C ASN A 521 -8.69 4.78 -19.47
N ASN A 522 -8.90 6.06 -19.74
CA ASN A 522 -8.21 6.85 -20.76
C ASN A 522 -8.21 6.17 -22.16
N SER A 523 -9.36 5.62 -22.55
CA SER A 523 -9.57 4.92 -23.82
C SER A 523 -10.01 5.83 -24.97
N VAL A 524 -10.37 7.07 -24.67
CA VAL A 524 -10.77 8.07 -25.68
C VAL A 524 -9.55 8.83 -26.22
N PRO A 525 -9.62 9.41 -27.43
CA PRO A 525 -8.52 10.19 -28.00
C PRO A 525 -8.15 11.42 -27.16
N GLU A 526 -6.88 11.82 -27.25
CA GLU A 526 -6.39 13.07 -26.66
C GLU A 526 -7.15 14.30 -27.18
N PRO A 527 -7.31 15.35 -26.36
CA PRO A 527 -6.73 15.53 -25.01
C PRO A 527 -7.55 14.89 -23.87
N TYR A 528 -8.67 14.24 -24.16
CA TYR A 528 -9.64 13.80 -23.16
C TYR A 528 -9.17 12.60 -22.33
N GLY A 529 -9.72 12.49 -21.13
CA GLY A 529 -9.67 11.29 -20.30
C GLY A 529 -11.03 10.58 -20.32
N SER A 530 -11.03 9.29 -20.00
CA SER A 530 -12.27 8.55 -19.84
C SER A 530 -12.19 7.50 -18.75
N THR A 531 -13.34 7.08 -18.25
CA THR A 531 -13.47 5.82 -17.52
C THR A 531 -14.74 5.10 -17.95
N TYR A 532 -14.62 3.80 -18.16
CA TYR A 532 -15.73 2.88 -18.41
C TYR A 532 -15.79 1.83 -17.31
N PHE A 533 -16.97 1.53 -16.78
CA PHE A 533 -17.18 0.41 -15.87
C PHE A 533 -18.64 -0.07 -15.85
N GLU A 534 -18.85 -1.32 -15.43
CA GLU A 534 -20.18 -1.87 -15.12
C GLU A 534 -20.26 -2.19 -13.63
N LEU A 535 -21.47 -2.14 -13.07
CA LEU A 535 -21.69 -2.62 -11.71
C LEU A 535 -21.67 -4.16 -11.65
N PRO A 536 -21.04 -4.74 -10.61
CA PRO A 536 -21.08 -6.17 -10.39
C PRO A 536 -22.46 -6.64 -9.91
N THR A 537 -23.22 -5.75 -9.27
CA THR A 537 -24.55 -6.02 -8.74
C THR A 537 -25.62 -5.36 -9.60
N LYS A 538 -26.76 -6.04 -9.69
CA LYS A 538 -27.96 -5.51 -10.33
C LYS A 538 -28.64 -4.49 -9.41
N LEU A 539 -29.00 -3.35 -9.97
CA LEU A 539 -29.82 -2.31 -9.36
C LEU A 539 -31.30 -2.70 -9.40
N ALA A 540 -32.11 -2.08 -8.55
CA ALA A 540 -33.56 -2.25 -8.56
C ALA A 540 -34.15 -1.62 -9.83
N ALA A 541 -35.20 -2.25 -10.38
CA ALA A 541 -35.94 -1.73 -11.53
C ALA A 541 -36.76 -0.48 -11.16
N ASN A 542 -37.02 0.40 -12.13
CA ASN A 542 -37.86 1.59 -11.99
C ASN A 542 -37.51 2.48 -10.78
N THR A 543 -36.22 2.62 -10.47
CA THR A 543 -35.72 3.27 -9.25
C THR A 543 -34.77 4.42 -9.59
N ASN A 544 -34.86 5.52 -8.84
CA ASN A 544 -33.97 6.66 -8.99
C ASN A 544 -32.62 6.42 -8.30
N TYR A 545 -31.56 6.75 -9.01
CA TYR A 545 -30.17 6.67 -8.55
C TYR A 545 -29.43 7.96 -8.90
N LYS A 546 -28.27 8.17 -8.28
CA LYS A 546 -27.28 9.14 -8.72
C LYS A 546 -25.89 8.52 -8.74
N LEU A 547 -25.13 8.78 -9.79
CA LEU A 547 -23.68 8.60 -9.79
C LEU A 547 -23.06 9.83 -9.14
N ILE A 548 -22.19 9.62 -8.17
CA ILE A 548 -21.39 10.64 -7.49
C ILE A 548 -19.94 10.43 -7.93
N ILE A 549 -19.34 11.46 -8.51
CA ILE A 549 -17.92 11.56 -8.78
C ILE A 549 -17.33 12.46 -7.72
N ASP A 550 -16.40 11.91 -6.93
CA ASP A 550 -15.81 12.58 -5.79
C ASP A 550 -14.97 13.81 -6.19
N ALA A 551 -15.01 14.86 -5.35
CA ALA A 551 -14.31 16.14 -5.52
C ALA A 551 -12.77 16.01 -5.61
N THR A 552 -12.22 14.86 -5.23
CA THR A 552 -10.77 14.60 -5.23
C THR A 552 -10.28 13.78 -6.41
N LEU A 553 -11.17 13.40 -7.35
CA LEU A 553 -10.74 12.77 -8.61
C LEU A 553 -9.81 13.72 -9.36
N LYS A 554 -8.64 13.23 -9.78
CA LYS A 554 -7.58 14.03 -10.41
C LYS A 554 -7.25 13.55 -11.83
N ASP A 555 -6.73 14.49 -12.62
CA ASP A 555 -6.01 14.17 -13.84
C ASP A 555 -4.53 13.85 -13.58
N GLN A 556 -3.79 13.53 -14.65
CA GLN A 556 -2.36 13.25 -14.58
C GLN A 556 -1.50 14.46 -14.15
N GLY A 557 -2.05 15.68 -14.26
CA GLY A 557 -1.44 16.92 -13.78
C GLY A 557 -1.80 17.26 -12.33
N ASN A 558 -2.41 16.34 -11.59
CA ASN A 558 -2.92 16.53 -10.22
C ASN A 558 -4.04 17.57 -10.08
N ILE A 559 -4.68 17.98 -11.16
CA ILE A 559 -5.81 18.92 -11.12
C ILE A 559 -7.09 18.13 -10.76
N PRO A 560 -7.77 18.46 -9.65
CA PRO A 560 -8.94 17.75 -9.16
C PRO A 560 -10.25 18.29 -9.75
N THR A 561 -11.35 17.54 -9.57
CA THR A 561 -12.72 17.99 -9.88
C THR A 561 -13.23 19.09 -8.95
N MET A 562 -12.61 19.29 -7.78
CA MET A 562 -12.88 20.32 -6.76
C MET A 562 -14.23 20.24 -6.04
N VAL A 563 -15.26 19.74 -6.71
CA VAL A 563 -16.60 19.55 -6.17
C VAL A 563 -17.12 18.17 -6.58
N ASN A 564 -18.02 17.61 -5.77
CA ASN A 564 -18.70 16.39 -6.17
C ASN A 564 -19.56 16.68 -7.40
N ILE A 565 -19.42 15.84 -8.43
CA ILE A 565 -20.28 15.90 -9.61
C ILE A 565 -21.34 14.82 -9.43
N GLU A 566 -22.61 15.22 -9.46
CA GLU A 566 -23.75 14.30 -9.35
C GLU A 566 -24.45 14.14 -10.71
N VAL A 567 -24.63 12.89 -11.14
CA VAL A 567 -25.34 12.52 -12.36
C VAL A 567 -26.55 11.67 -11.96
N PRO A 568 -27.73 12.29 -11.76
CA PRO A 568 -28.97 11.56 -11.48
C PRO A 568 -29.43 10.76 -12.70
N PHE A 569 -30.00 9.58 -12.47
CA PHE A 569 -30.60 8.73 -13.51
C PHE A 569 -31.65 7.79 -12.93
N LYS A 570 -32.48 7.19 -13.78
CA LYS A 570 -33.53 6.26 -13.36
C LYS A 570 -33.44 4.94 -14.13
N THR A 571 -33.46 3.83 -13.41
CA THR A 571 -33.49 2.50 -14.04
C THR A 571 -34.85 2.24 -14.69
N GLY A 572 -34.86 1.51 -15.80
CA GLY A 572 -36.06 1.01 -16.45
C GLY A 572 -36.64 -0.21 -15.76
N MET A 573 -37.67 -0.80 -16.38
CA MET A 573 -38.21 -2.10 -15.97
C MET A 573 -37.23 -3.23 -16.31
N ASP A 574 -37.24 -4.30 -15.51
CA ASP A 574 -36.45 -5.50 -15.76
C ASP A 574 -37.24 -6.49 -16.63
N GLU A 575 -37.42 -6.15 -17.90
CA GLU A 575 -38.26 -6.92 -18.82
C GLU A 575 -37.48 -8.02 -19.53
N GLN A 576 -38.05 -9.23 -19.57
CA GLN A 576 -37.59 -10.28 -20.48
C GLN A 576 -38.38 -10.17 -21.79
N ILE A 577 -37.70 -9.75 -22.86
CA ILE A 577 -38.28 -9.76 -24.21
C ILE A 577 -38.34 -11.20 -24.71
N ASP A 578 -39.56 -11.70 -24.94
CA ASP A 578 -39.84 -13.07 -25.40
C ASP A 578 -40.49 -13.04 -26.79
N HIS A 579 -39.67 -12.67 -27.79
CA HIS A 579 -40.07 -12.72 -29.20
C HIS A 579 -39.20 -13.71 -29.99
N PRO A 580 -39.70 -14.27 -31.11
CA PRO A 580 -38.93 -15.18 -31.94
C PRO A 580 -37.64 -14.55 -32.44
N ILE A 581 -36.51 -15.16 -32.09
CA ILE A 581 -35.18 -14.77 -32.57
C ILE A 581 -35.02 -15.29 -34.00
N VAL A 582 -34.76 -14.40 -34.93
CA VAL A 582 -34.48 -14.70 -36.35
C VAL A 582 -32.98 -14.74 -36.65
N MET A 583 -32.13 -14.16 -35.80
CA MET A 583 -30.68 -14.24 -35.92
C MET A 583 -30.02 -14.14 -34.53
N THR A 584 -29.41 -15.23 -34.04
CA THR A 584 -28.82 -15.25 -32.69
C THR A 584 -27.50 -14.47 -32.60
N MET A 585 -26.69 -14.51 -33.66
CA MET A 585 -25.33 -13.91 -33.72
C MET A 585 -24.27 -14.64 -32.86
N ASP A 586 -24.50 -15.92 -32.53
CA ASP A 586 -23.53 -16.80 -31.85
C ASP A 586 -22.29 -17.16 -32.69
N GLU A 587 -22.42 -16.97 -34.00
CA GLU A 587 -21.35 -17.05 -34.98
C GLU A 587 -21.19 -15.70 -35.68
N MET A 588 -20.06 -15.48 -36.35
CA MET A 588 -19.86 -14.27 -37.14
C MET A 588 -20.77 -14.30 -38.37
N VAL A 589 -21.94 -13.66 -38.26
CA VAL A 589 -23.01 -13.66 -39.27
C VAL A 589 -22.96 -12.43 -40.16
N PHE A 590 -22.26 -11.37 -39.76
CA PHE A 590 -22.01 -10.20 -40.61
C PHE A 590 -20.59 -10.17 -41.17
N SER A 591 -20.41 -9.49 -42.29
CA SER A 591 -19.11 -9.07 -42.83
C SER A 591 -19.15 -7.61 -43.27
N TYR A 592 -18.00 -6.93 -43.17
CA TYR A 592 -17.87 -5.56 -43.67
C TYR A 592 -17.99 -5.52 -45.20
N ASN A 593 -18.79 -4.58 -45.72
CA ASN A 593 -19.00 -4.37 -47.14
C ASN A 593 -18.43 -3.01 -47.58
N ALA A 594 -17.24 -3.04 -48.18
CA ALA A 594 -16.56 -1.83 -48.62
C ALA A 594 -17.27 -1.11 -49.79
N GLU A 595 -17.96 -1.85 -50.67
CA GLU A 595 -18.64 -1.29 -51.85
C GLU A 595 -19.88 -0.47 -51.47
N LYS A 596 -20.61 -0.91 -50.44
CA LYS A 596 -21.76 -0.17 -49.89
C LYS A 596 -21.36 0.89 -48.85
N SER A 597 -20.10 0.90 -48.42
CA SER A 597 -19.60 1.85 -47.42
C SER A 597 -19.05 3.11 -48.09
N ARG A 598 -19.03 4.22 -47.34
CA ARG A 598 -18.51 5.51 -47.79
C ARG A 598 -17.54 6.07 -46.77
N SER A 599 -16.36 6.48 -47.24
CA SER A 599 -15.36 7.20 -46.44
C SER A 599 -15.03 6.51 -45.10
N VAL A 600 -14.71 5.21 -45.14
CA VAL A 600 -14.35 4.41 -43.96
C VAL A 600 -12.85 4.10 -44.00
N ASN A 601 -12.11 4.49 -42.96
CA ASN A 601 -10.69 4.17 -42.82
C ASN A 601 -10.47 2.68 -42.52
N SER A 602 -11.30 2.13 -41.63
CA SER A 602 -11.29 0.71 -41.28
C SER A 602 -12.64 0.28 -40.73
N ALA A 603 -13.09 -0.92 -41.07
CA ALA A 603 -14.21 -1.56 -40.40
C ALA A 603 -14.07 -3.09 -40.44
N SER A 604 -14.59 -3.76 -39.42
CA SER A 604 -14.48 -5.21 -39.28
C SER A 604 -15.58 -5.77 -38.40
N VAL A 605 -15.89 -7.05 -38.59
CA VAL A 605 -16.76 -7.82 -37.70
C VAL A 605 -15.91 -8.83 -36.94
N LEU A 606 -16.08 -8.89 -35.62
CA LEU A 606 -15.45 -9.89 -34.75
C LEU A 606 -16.52 -10.66 -33.99
N LEU A 607 -16.17 -11.87 -33.57
CA LEU A 607 -17.02 -12.66 -32.69
C LEU A 607 -16.63 -12.39 -31.23
N SER A 608 -17.58 -11.95 -30.40
CA SER A 608 -17.31 -11.48 -29.04
C SER A 608 -17.89 -12.39 -27.96
N THR A 609 -17.21 -12.43 -26.81
CA THR A 609 -17.72 -13.09 -25.60
C THR A 609 -18.61 -12.18 -24.75
N THR A 610 -18.55 -10.85 -24.98
CA THR A 610 -19.53 -9.88 -24.49
C THR A 610 -20.85 -10.17 -25.18
N LYS A 611 -21.90 -10.47 -24.43
CA LYS A 611 -23.22 -10.88 -24.94
C LYS A 611 -24.31 -10.46 -23.98
N PHE A 612 -25.56 -10.45 -24.44
CA PHE A 612 -26.67 -10.11 -23.57
C PHE A 612 -27.15 -11.31 -22.74
N ILE A 613 -27.54 -12.43 -23.37
CA ILE A 613 -28.12 -13.61 -22.68
C ILE A 613 -27.13 -14.78 -22.63
N SER A 614 -26.84 -15.42 -23.77
CA SER A 614 -26.05 -16.64 -23.85
C SER A 614 -25.26 -16.69 -25.16
N GLY A 615 -24.35 -17.66 -25.28
CA GLY A 615 -23.56 -17.85 -26.50
C GLY A 615 -22.51 -16.75 -26.74
N LYS A 616 -22.60 -16.03 -27.87
CA LYS A 616 -21.68 -14.96 -28.31
C LYS A 616 -22.43 -13.85 -29.06
N SER A 617 -21.79 -12.73 -29.33
CA SER A 617 -22.36 -11.62 -30.13
C SER A 617 -21.45 -11.21 -31.28
N ASN A 618 -21.96 -10.43 -32.22
CA ASN A 618 -21.17 -9.83 -33.30
C ASN A 618 -20.74 -8.41 -32.91
N GLN A 619 -19.43 -8.19 -32.86
CA GLN A 619 -18.81 -6.90 -32.60
C GLN A 619 -18.54 -6.19 -33.92
N LEU A 620 -19.10 -4.99 -34.10
CA LEU A 620 -18.95 -4.16 -35.28
C LEU A 620 -18.02 -3.00 -34.96
N LYS A 621 -16.81 -3.04 -35.54
CA LYS A 621 -15.81 -1.97 -35.39
C LYS A 621 -15.80 -1.11 -36.63
N TYR A 622 -15.64 0.20 -36.44
CA TYR A 622 -15.55 1.16 -37.54
C TYR A 622 -14.69 2.37 -37.16
N ALA A 623 -14.05 2.97 -38.15
CA ALA A 623 -13.36 4.25 -38.08
C ALA A 623 -13.63 5.04 -39.37
N PHE A 624 -14.13 6.26 -39.22
CA PHE A 624 -14.59 7.12 -40.30
C PHE A 624 -13.53 8.12 -40.75
N ALA A 625 -13.58 8.49 -42.03
CA ALA A 625 -12.63 9.40 -42.66
C ALA A 625 -13.18 10.82 -42.89
N SER A 626 -14.51 11.00 -42.94
CA SER A 626 -15.17 12.29 -43.20
C SER A 626 -16.49 12.40 -42.43
N GLU A 627 -17.23 13.51 -42.60
CA GLU A 627 -18.53 13.74 -41.94
C GLU A 627 -19.70 12.97 -42.57
N ASP A 628 -19.59 12.61 -43.86
CA ASP A 628 -20.59 11.86 -44.61
C ASP A 628 -20.32 10.33 -44.64
N SER A 629 -19.49 9.84 -43.70
CA SER A 629 -19.08 8.45 -43.63
C SER A 629 -20.23 7.50 -43.24
N GLU A 630 -20.26 6.33 -43.89
CA GLU A 630 -21.21 5.25 -43.63
C GLU A 630 -20.48 3.90 -43.69
N ALA A 631 -20.58 3.07 -42.65
CA ALA A 631 -20.05 1.71 -42.63
C ALA A 631 -21.18 0.69 -42.74
N PHE A 632 -21.10 -0.18 -43.75
CA PHE A 632 -22.11 -1.19 -44.03
C PHE A 632 -21.63 -2.60 -43.70
N PHE A 633 -22.51 -3.39 -43.07
CA PHE A 633 -22.26 -4.76 -42.67
C PHE A 633 -23.34 -5.68 -43.25
N THR A 634 -22.95 -6.56 -44.17
CA THR A 634 -23.86 -7.47 -44.88
C THR A 634 -23.99 -8.79 -44.12
N PRO A 635 -25.20 -9.34 -43.94
CA PRO A 635 -25.39 -10.63 -43.29
C PRO A 635 -25.08 -11.76 -44.29
N LYS A 636 -24.58 -12.88 -43.78
CA LYS A 636 -24.36 -14.11 -44.56
C LYS A 636 -25.67 -14.79 -44.96
N ASP A 637 -26.69 -14.66 -44.11
CA ASP A 637 -28.04 -15.14 -44.39
C ASP A 637 -28.94 -13.99 -44.81
N LEU A 638 -29.51 -14.11 -46.00
CA LEU A 638 -30.46 -13.16 -46.59
C LEU A 638 -31.90 -13.72 -46.58
N SER A 639 -32.19 -14.73 -45.76
CA SER A 639 -33.51 -15.37 -45.65
C SER A 639 -34.57 -14.51 -44.93
N ILE A 640 -34.15 -13.43 -44.27
CA ILE A 640 -35.02 -12.61 -43.43
C ILE A 640 -35.83 -11.64 -44.30
N ILE A 641 -37.15 -11.84 -44.31
CA ILE A 641 -38.11 -11.04 -45.07
C ILE A 641 -39.05 -10.31 -44.11
N GLY A 642 -39.13 -8.98 -44.24
CA GLY A 642 -40.05 -8.13 -43.49
C GLY A 642 -41.11 -7.48 -44.38
N THR A 643 -42.25 -7.14 -43.79
CA THR A 643 -43.30 -6.30 -44.38
C THR A 643 -43.65 -5.18 -43.40
N ASN A 644 -44.53 -4.26 -43.81
CA ASN A 644 -45.04 -3.19 -42.94
C ASN A 644 -45.89 -3.67 -41.74
N GLU A 645 -46.14 -4.98 -41.61
CA GLU A 645 -46.84 -5.59 -40.47
C GLU A 645 -45.87 -6.05 -39.36
N TYR A 646 -44.57 -5.96 -39.60
CA TYR A 646 -43.55 -6.46 -38.69
C TYR A 646 -42.89 -5.36 -37.88
N THR A 647 -42.41 -5.76 -36.71
CA THR A 647 -41.48 -5.03 -35.87
C THR A 647 -40.13 -5.74 -35.92
N LEU A 648 -39.05 -4.96 -36.08
CA LEU A 648 -37.68 -5.42 -35.92
C LEU A 648 -37.18 -5.10 -34.51
N GLY A 649 -36.72 -6.12 -33.80
CA GLY A 649 -36.08 -5.99 -32.48
C GLY A 649 -34.62 -6.40 -32.52
N LEU A 650 -33.75 -5.71 -31.78
CA LEU A 650 -32.32 -6.03 -31.70
C LEU A 650 -31.72 -5.60 -30.36
N TYR A 651 -30.90 -6.44 -29.73
CA TYR A 651 -30.06 -5.99 -28.62
C TYR A 651 -28.80 -5.34 -29.17
N VAL A 652 -28.57 -4.09 -28.74
CA VAL A 652 -27.42 -3.29 -29.14
C VAL A 652 -26.63 -2.93 -27.89
N PHE A 653 -25.33 -3.24 -27.88
CA PHE A 653 -24.40 -2.65 -26.93
C PHE A 653 -23.87 -1.36 -27.54
N GLY A 654 -24.26 -0.22 -26.97
CA GLY A 654 -23.88 1.10 -27.47
C GLY A 654 -22.42 1.44 -27.15
N ASP A 655 -21.79 2.17 -28.07
CA ASP A 655 -20.40 2.65 -27.97
C ASP A 655 -20.30 4.13 -27.55
N PHE A 656 -21.44 4.76 -27.24
CA PHE A 656 -21.56 6.18 -26.87
C PHE A 656 -21.03 7.17 -27.93
N SER A 657 -20.92 6.74 -29.19
CA SER A 657 -20.39 7.55 -30.31
C SER A 657 -21.31 8.68 -30.79
N ASN A 658 -22.60 8.63 -30.45
CA ASN A 658 -23.70 9.40 -31.05
C ASN A 658 -23.97 9.10 -32.53
N ASN A 659 -23.30 8.12 -33.13
CA ASN A 659 -23.59 7.68 -34.50
C ASN A 659 -24.95 6.99 -34.59
N GLU A 660 -25.46 6.83 -35.81
CA GLU A 660 -26.78 6.24 -36.03
C GLU A 660 -26.65 4.81 -36.57
N LEU A 661 -27.31 3.86 -35.92
CA LEU A 661 -27.43 2.48 -36.41
C LEU A 661 -28.74 2.33 -37.17
N GLN A 662 -28.68 1.79 -38.39
CA GLN A 662 -29.82 1.55 -39.28
C GLN A 662 -29.84 0.10 -39.78
N ALA A 663 -31.04 -0.44 -40.03
CA ALA A 663 -31.27 -1.66 -40.79
C ALA A 663 -31.62 -1.32 -42.24
N GLU A 664 -31.03 -2.03 -43.20
CA GLU A 664 -31.34 -1.91 -44.63
C GLU A 664 -32.30 -3.03 -45.07
N PHE A 665 -33.33 -2.64 -45.80
CA PHE A 665 -34.30 -3.53 -46.44
C PHE A 665 -34.34 -3.24 -47.93
N SER A 666 -34.31 -4.27 -48.79
CA SER A 666 -34.34 -4.08 -50.24
C SER A 666 -35.25 -5.05 -50.99
N VAL A 667 -35.81 -4.58 -52.11
CA VAL A 667 -36.54 -5.39 -53.11
C VAL A 667 -36.35 -4.77 -54.49
N ASP A 668 -35.93 -5.55 -55.48
CA ASP A 668 -35.76 -5.13 -56.88
C ASP A 668 -35.04 -3.77 -57.09
N GLY A 669 -34.08 -3.44 -56.23
CA GLY A 669 -33.32 -2.19 -56.26
C GLY A 669 -33.93 -1.01 -55.50
N ASP A 670 -35.15 -1.12 -54.97
CA ASP A 670 -35.67 -0.17 -53.98
C ASP A 670 -35.10 -0.49 -52.60
N VAL A 671 -34.51 0.51 -51.94
CA VAL A 671 -33.82 0.38 -50.65
C VAL A 671 -34.46 1.28 -49.62
N LYS A 672 -34.80 0.72 -48.46
CA LYS A 672 -35.34 1.42 -47.30
C LYS A 672 -34.41 1.27 -46.10
N TYR A 673 -34.29 2.32 -45.30
CA TYR A 673 -33.50 2.34 -44.07
C TYR A 673 -34.42 2.53 -42.86
N ALA A 674 -34.38 1.58 -41.93
CA ALA A 674 -35.06 1.67 -40.64
C ALA A 674 -34.03 2.12 -39.58
N LYS A 675 -34.24 3.26 -38.93
CA LYS A 675 -33.36 3.71 -37.85
C LYS A 675 -33.56 2.82 -36.62
N ILE A 676 -32.50 2.11 -36.21
CA ILE A 676 -32.48 1.26 -35.01
C ILE A 676 -32.25 2.10 -33.77
N ALA A 677 -31.17 2.89 -33.76
CA ALA A 677 -30.80 3.65 -32.59
C ALA A 677 -29.92 4.85 -32.96
N THR A 678 -29.97 5.87 -32.09
CA THR A 678 -28.84 6.79 -31.94
C THR A 678 -27.95 6.20 -30.85
N LEU A 679 -26.65 5.99 -31.12
CA LEU A 679 -25.69 5.35 -30.22
C LEU A 679 -25.20 6.35 -29.15
N ASN A 680 -26.14 6.98 -28.44
CA ASN A 680 -25.90 7.92 -27.34
C ASN A 680 -25.96 7.24 -25.97
N PHE A 681 -25.77 5.92 -25.93
CA PHE A 681 -25.76 5.12 -24.71
C PHE A 681 -24.55 4.19 -24.69
N ALA A 682 -24.19 3.71 -23.50
CA ALA A 682 -23.17 2.68 -23.31
C ALA A 682 -23.80 1.43 -22.67
N GLY A 683 -23.29 0.25 -23.03
CA GLY A 683 -23.86 -1.00 -22.54
C GLY A 683 -25.05 -1.49 -23.37
N TRP A 684 -25.61 -2.63 -22.96
CA TRP A 684 -26.72 -3.28 -23.67
C TRP A 684 -28.03 -2.49 -23.54
N LYS A 685 -28.76 -2.35 -24.66
CA LYS A 685 -30.13 -1.85 -24.70
C LYS A 685 -30.91 -2.57 -25.80
N TYR A 686 -32.16 -2.94 -25.53
CA TYR A 686 -33.07 -3.45 -26.55
C TYR A 686 -33.58 -2.29 -27.40
N GLN A 687 -33.55 -2.44 -28.71
CA GLN A 687 -34.03 -1.47 -29.67
C GLN A 687 -35.12 -2.11 -30.52
N GLU A 688 -36.23 -1.39 -30.68
CA GLU A 688 -37.42 -1.88 -31.37
C GLU A 688 -37.87 -0.85 -32.40
N ILE A 689 -38.23 -1.32 -33.59
CA ILE A 689 -38.60 -0.46 -34.72
C ILE A 689 -39.84 -1.05 -35.39
N ASP A 690 -40.93 -0.29 -35.38
CA ASP A 690 -42.13 -0.60 -36.16
C ASP A 690 -41.86 -0.32 -37.65
N LEU A 691 -41.92 -1.36 -38.48
CA LEU A 691 -41.67 -1.24 -39.93
C LEU A 691 -42.86 -0.67 -40.70
N LYS A 692 -44.01 -0.45 -40.06
CA LYS A 692 -45.22 0.10 -40.67
C LYS A 692 -45.01 1.40 -41.44
N ASN A 693 -44.15 2.27 -40.91
CA ASN A 693 -43.83 3.57 -41.51
C ASN A 693 -42.53 3.56 -42.35
N VAL A 694 -41.86 2.40 -42.45
CA VAL A 694 -40.60 2.25 -43.20
C VAL A 694 -40.83 1.51 -44.50
N LEU A 695 -41.63 0.43 -44.46
CA LEU A 695 -41.92 -0.43 -45.60
C LEU A 695 -43.32 -0.15 -46.15
N PRO A 696 -43.52 -0.10 -47.48
CA PRO A 696 -44.83 -0.01 -48.10
C PRO A 696 -45.74 -1.21 -47.78
N GLU A 697 -47.05 -0.98 -47.78
CA GLU A 697 -48.06 -2.02 -47.58
C GLU A 697 -48.05 -3.05 -48.73
N GLY A 698 -48.16 -4.33 -48.38
CA GLY A 698 -48.28 -5.43 -49.34
C GLY A 698 -46.99 -5.82 -50.07
N ILE A 699 -45.84 -5.21 -49.75
CA ILE A 699 -44.55 -5.52 -50.37
C ILE A 699 -43.61 -6.16 -49.34
N SER A 700 -43.03 -7.30 -49.72
CA SER A 700 -42.03 -8.02 -48.93
C SER A 700 -40.63 -7.52 -49.25
N TYR A 701 -39.92 -7.01 -48.25
CA TYR A 701 -38.53 -6.57 -48.38
C TYR A 701 -37.57 -7.54 -47.69
N GLN A 702 -36.43 -7.80 -48.30
CA GLN A 702 -35.35 -8.60 -47.73
C GLN A 702 -34.46 -7.74 -46.85
N PHE A 703 -34.12 -8.19 -45.64
CA PHE A 703 -33.11 -7.56 -44.80
C PHE A 703 -31.71 -7.80 -45.41
N THR A 704 -31.00 -6.71 -45.72
CA THR A 704 -29.70 -6.76 -46.44
C THR A 704 -28.52 -6.27 -45.62
N GLY A 705 -28.74 -5.74 -44.42
CA GLY A 705 -27.67 -5.52 -43.46
C GLY A 705 -27.87 -4.37 -42.50
N LEU A 706 -26.80 -4.11 -41.75
CA LEU A 706 -26.71 -3.04 -40.77
C LEU A 706 -25.80 -1.94 -41.30
N LYS A 707 -26.21 -0.69 -41.10
CA LYS A 707 -25.46 0.49 -41.52
C LYS A 707 -25.23 1.41 -40.33
N VAL A 708 -23.97 1.75 -40.08
CA VAL A 708 -23.61 2.80 -39.12
C VAL A 708 -23.33 4.07 -39.89
N VAL A 709 -24.11 5.12 -39.59
CA VAL A 709 -24.00 6.43 -40.25
C VAL A 709 -23.36 7.41 -39.27
N LYS A 710 -22.31 8.09 -39.72
CA LYS A 710 -21.67 9.10 -38.89
C LYS A 710 -22.64 10.24 -38.59
N ARG A 711 -22.62 10.70 -37.34
CA ARG A 711 -23.31 11.91 -36.87
C ARG A 711 -22.32 12.78 -36.13
N GLN A 712 -22.71 14.03 -35.85
CA GLN A 712 -21.88 14.91 -35.04
C GLN A 712 -21.82 14.40 -33.60
N GLY A 713 -20.60 14.23 -33.09
CA GLY A 713 -20.38 13.79 -31.72
C GLY A 713 -18.89 13.70 -31.41
N LEU A 714 -18.54 13.92 -30.14
CA LEU A 714 -17.15 13.89 -29.65
C LEU A 714 -16.43 12.58 -29.99
N LEU A 715 -17.15 11.47 -29.91
CA LEU A 715 -16.66 10.11 -30.12
C LEU A 715 -17.11 9.52 -31.47
N SER A 716 -17.62 10.34 -32.39
CA SER A 716 -18.26 9.87 -33.64
C SER A 716 -17.29 9.29 -34.66
N ASN A 717 -15.98 9.62 -34.58
CA ASN A 717 -15.00 9.23 -35.59
C ASN A 717 -14.69 7.72 -35.61
N SER A 718 -14.94 7.01 -34.51
CA SER A 718 -14.72 5.57 -34.44
C SER A 718 -15.58 4.98 -33.34
N GLY A 719 -15.94 3.71 -33.49
CA GLY A 719 -16.74 3.04 -32.49
C GLY A 719 -16.61 1.53 -32.52
N ASP A 720 -17.16 0.94 -31.46
CA ASP A 720 -17.06 -0.48 -31.16
C ASP A 720 -18.37 -0.93 -30.51
N LEU A 721 -19.37 -1.24 -31.35
CA LEU A 721 -20.69 -1.66 -30.90
C LEU A 721 -20.85 -3.18 -31.00
N PHE A 722 -21.79 -3.74 -30.25
CA PHE A 722 -22.14 -5.16 -30.32
C PHE A 722 -23.62 -5.31 -30.66
N VAL A 723 -23.94 -6.33 -31.45
CA VAL A 723 -25.31 -6.69 -31.81
C VAL A 723 -25.55 -8.15 -31.48
N ASP A 724 -26.75 -8.44 -30.95
CA ASP A 724 -27.12 -9.75 -30.43
C ASP A 724 -28.64 -9.98 -30.58
N ASN A 725 -29.05 -11.24 -30.81
CA ASN A 725 -30.44 -11.70 -30.84
C ASN A 725 -31.43 -10.78 -31.59
N MET A 726 -31.34 -10.75 -32.92
CA MET A 726 -32.32 -10.05 -33.76
C MET A 726 -33.65 -10.80 -33.79
N MET A 727 -34.75 -10.06 -33.70
CA MET A 727 -36.12 -10.58 -33.63
C MET A 727 -36.98 -9.92 -34.71
N LEU A 728 -37.91 -10.67 -35.28
CA LEU A 728 -38.88 -10.15 -36.24
C LEU A 728 -40.26 -10.75 -35.93
N TYR A 729 -41.21 -9.91 -35.57
CA TYR A 729 -42.53 -10.34 -35.12
C TYR A 729 -43.62 -9.36 -35.55
N LYS A 730 -44.86 -9.85 -35.67
CA LYS A 730 -46.01 -8.99 -35.96
C LYS A 730 -46.51 -8.38 -34.66
N THR A 731 -46.70 -7.07 -34.64
CA THR A 731 -47.37 -6.41 -33.50
C THR A 731 -48.81 -6.92 -33.43
N PRO A 732 -49.31 -7.43 -32.30
CA PRO A 732 -50.68 -7.93 -32.22
C PRO A 732 -51.70 -6.81 -32.47
N THR A 733 -52.33 -6.79 -33.64
CA THR A 733 -53.55 -6.02 -33.88
C THR A 733 -54.70 -6.67 -33.12
N GLY A 734 -55.21 -6.01 -32.07
CA GLY A 734 -56.53 -6.17 -31.44
C GLY A 734 -57.14 -7.58 -31.34
N LEU A 735 -57.28 -8.09 -30.11
CA LEU A 735 -57.89 -9.39 -29.80
C LEU A 735 -59.30 -9.58 -30.40
N ASN A 736 -59.45 -10.56 -31.28
CA ASN A 736 -60.75 -11.14 -31.59
C ASN A 736 -61.35 -11.75 -30.31
N LYS A 737 -62.46 -11.17 -29.86
CA LYS A 737 -63.22 -11.61 -28.70
C LYS A 737 -64.06 -12.83 -29.11
N THR A 738 -63.53 -14.04 -28.92
CA THR A 738 -64.35 -15.26 -29.06
C THR A 738 -65.17 -15.45 -27.78
N GLU A 739 -66.47 -15.17 -27.83
CA GLU A 739 -67.39 -15.43 -26.71
C GLU A 739 -67.50 -16.94 -26.44
N LEU A 740 -66.77 -17.43 -25.44
CA LEU A 740 -67.10 -18.68 -24.77
C LEU A 740 -68.15 -18.38 -23.68
N LYS A 741 -69.40 -18.78 -23.92
CA LYS A 741 -70.43 -18.79 -22.87
C LYS A 741 -69.97 -19.72 -21.73
N ASN A 742 -70.03 -19.23 -20.48
CA ASN A 742 -69.82 -19.95 -19.20
C ASN A 742 -68.40 -19.97 -18.60
N ILE A 743 -67.55 -18.96 -18.79
CA ILE A 743 -66.33 -18.76 -17.98
C ILE A 743 -66.49 -17.48 -17.16
N ALA A 744 -66.34 -17.57 -15.83
CA ALA A 744 -66.39 -16.41 -14.93
C ALA A 744 -65.00 -16.15 -14.32
N VAL A 745 -64.62 -14.88 -14.22
CA VAL A 745 -63.37 -14.44 -13.58
C VAL A 745 -63.73 -13.54 -12.40
N TYR A 746 -63.31 -13.90 -11.19
CA TYR A 746 -63.71 -13.19 -9.97
C TYR A 746 -62.70 -13.31 -8.81
N PRO A 747 -62.64 -12.31 -7.91
CA PRO A 747 -63.28 -11.01 -8.06
C PRO A 747 -62.61 -10.20 -9.19
N ASN A 748 -63.37 -9.30 -9.82
CA ASN A 748 -62.85 -8.32 -10.78
C ASN A 748 -63.62 -7.01 -10.54
N PRO A 749 -63.03 -6.00 -9.85
CA PRO A 749 -61.61 -5.87 -9.49
C PRO A 749 -61.08 -6.86 -8.43
N ALA A 750 -59.79 -7.17 -8.46
CA ALA A 750 -59.10 -8.06 -7.52
C ALA A 750 -58.01 -7.35 -6.71
N LYS A 751 -57.81 -7.77 -5.46
CA LYS A 751 -56.76 -7.24 -4.59
C LYS A 751 -55.54 -8.16 -4.50
N ASP A 752 -55.79 -9.43 -4.15
CA ASP A 752 -54.72 -10.40 -3.87
C ASP A 752 -54.72 -11.60 -4.83
N VAL A 753 -55.90 -12.14 -5.17
CA VAL A 753 -56.03 -13.35 -6.00
C VAL A 753 -57.20 -13.21 -6.96
N ILE A 754 -56.99 -13.66 -8.20
CA ILE A 754 -58.03 -13.79 -9.23
C ILE A 754 -58.35 -15.29 -9.40
N ASN A 755 -59.63 -15.66 -9.38
CA ASN A 755 -60.12 -17.01 -9.64
C ASN A 755 -60.79 -17.09 -11.01
N VAL A 756 -60.67 -18.25 -11.65
CA VAL A 756 -61.30 -18.55 -12.94
C VAL A 756 -62.19 -19.78 -12.79
N ASP A 757 -63.48 -19.61 -13.06
CA ASP A 757 -64.44 -20.72 -13.13
C ASP A 757 -64.21 -21.49 -14.44
N TRP A 758 -63.46 -22.59 -14.34
CA TRP A 758 -63.06 -23.44 -15.45
C TRP A 758 -63.64 -24.85 -15.27
N ASN A 759 -64.08 -25.47 -16.38
CA ASN A 759 -64.72 -26.79 -16.36
C ASN A 759 -63.85 -27.89 -15.71
N LYS A 760 -64.47 -28.78 -14.93
CA LYS A 760 -63.83 -29.74 -14.00
C LYS A 760 -62.91 -30.82 -14.60
N ASN A 761 -62.76 -30.91 -15.93
CA ASN A 761 -62.02 -32.00 -16.57
C ASN A 761 -60.61 -31.63 -17.06
N GLU A 762 -60.15 -30.40 -16.84
CA GLU A 762 -58.75 -29.99 -17.07
C GLU A 762 -58.34 -28.79 -16.20
N THR A 763 -57.05 -28.63 -15.93
CA THR A 763 -56.49 -27.44 -15.27
C THR A 763 -55.98 -26.46 -16.33
N PRO A 764 -56.52 -25.23 -16.42
CA PRO A 764 -56.08 -24.26 -17.41
C PRO A 764 -54.73 -23.64 -17.03
N THR A 765 -54.11 -22.95 -17.99
CA THR A 765 -53.00 -22.03 -17.76
C THR A 765 -53.54 -20.61 -17.74
N ILE A 766 -53.38 -19.93 -16.61
CA ILE A 766 -53.76 -18.52 -16.43
C ILE A 766 -52.50 -17.68 -16.59
N THR A 767 -52.54 -16.69 -17.48
CA THR A 767 -51.45 -15.76 -17.74
C THR A 767 -51.97 -14.33 -17.62
N VAL A 768 -51.27 -13.49 -16.84
CA VAL A 768 -51.55 -12.05 -16.73
C VAL A 768 -50.59 -11.31 -17.64
N TYR A 769 -51.12 -10.40 -18.44
CA TYR A 769 -50.38 -9.51 -19.33
C TYR A 769 -50.63 -8.05 -18.95
N ALA A 770 -49.63 -7.20 -19.16
CA ALA A 770 -49.82 -5.76 -19.21
C ALA A 770 -50.67 -5.38 -20.44
N LEU A 771 -51.23 -4.17 -20.45
CA LEU A 771 -51.96 -3.65 -21.63
C LEU A 771 -51.07 -3.55 -22.88
N SER A 772 -49.74 -3.47 -22.72
CA SER A 772 -48.75 -3.53 -23.80
C SER A 772 -48.61 -4.92 -24.44
N GLY A 773 -49.25 -5.95 -23.89
CA GLY A 773 -49.12 -7.34 -24.36
C GLY A 773 -47.95 -8.11 -23.73
N VAL A 774 -47.19 -7.50 -22.81
CA VAL A 774 -46.08 -8.12 -22.07
C VAL A 774 -46.62 -9.10 -21.02
N LYS A 775 -46.09 -10.32 -20.99
CA LYS A 775 -46.45 -11.34 -19.99
C LYS A 775 -45.85 -10.98 -18.62
N ILE A 776 -46.70 -10.82 -17.61
CA ILE A 776 -46.29 -10.47 -16.25
C ILE A 776 -46.07 -11.72 -15.39
N THR A 777 -47.05 -12.62 -15.39
CA THR A 777 -47.00 -13.85 -14.58
C THR A 777 -47.90 -14.93 -15.18
N SER A 778 -47.64 -16.19 -14.86
CA SER A 778 -48.38 -17.34 -15.37
C SER A 778 -48.41 -18.48 -14.36
N THR A 779 -49.52 -19.19 -14.30
CA THR A 779 -49.68 -20.39 -13.46
C THR A 779 -50.60 -21.42 -14.10
N LYS A 780 -50.37 -22.71 -13.85
CA LYS A 780 -51.27 -23.79 -14.28
C LYS A 780 -52.19 -24.18 -13.11
N ALA A 781 -53.23 -23.39 -12.91
CA ALA A 781 -54.19 -23.50 -11.81
C ALA A 781 -55.52 -22.83 -12.20
N THR A 782 -56.51 -22.91 -11.32
CA THR A 782 -57.79 -22.18 -11.46
C THR A 782 -57.79 -20.82 -10.74
N ASN A 783 -56.65 -20.40 -10.19
CA ASN A 783 -56.46 -19.08 -9.60
C ASN A 783 -55.02 -18.56 -9.82
N ILE A 784 -54.82 -17.26 -9.68
CA ILE A 784 -53.50 -16.61 -9.77
C ILE A 784 -53.36 -15.48 -8.75
N ASN A 785 -52.20 -15.39 -8.10
CA ASN A 785 -51.86 -14.33 -7.15
C ASN A 785 -51.42 -13.06 -7.90
N VAL A 786 -52.06 -11.93 -7.57
CA VAL A 786 -51.81 -10.59 -8.13
C VAL A 786 -51.44 -9.56 -7.06
N SER A 787 -51.15 -9.97 -5.82
CA SER A 787 -50.82 -9.08 -4.70
C SER A 787 -49.58 -8.22 -4.95
N ASN A 788 -48.68 -8.67 -5.82
CA ASN A 788 -47.45 -7.96 -6.15
C ASN A 788 -47.59 -7.01 -7.36
N LEU A 789 -48.76 -6.97 -8.00
CA LEU A 789 -49.03 -6.08 -9.14
C LEU A 789 -49.50 -4.72 -8.66
N SER A 790 -49.04 -3.63 -9.29
CA SER A 790 -49.51 -2.27 -9.02
C SER A 790 -51.00 -2.10 -9.36
N GLU A 791 -51.67 -1.12 -8.77
CA GLU A 791 -53.06 -0.77 -9.14
C GLU A 791 -53.15 -0.43 -10.64
N GLY A 792 -54.11 -1.02 -11.36
CA GLY A 792 -54.23 -0.85 -12.80
C GLY A 792 -55.05 -1.92 -13.50
N ILE A 793 -55.27 -1.75 -14.80
CA ILE A 793 -55.95 -2.73 -15.66
C ILE A 793 -54.91 -3.64 -16.32
N TYR A 794 -55.15 -4.94 -16.24
CA TYR A 794 -54.33 -5.99 -16.83
C TYR A 794 -55.18 -6.87 -17.74
N MET A 795 -54.54 -7.66 -18.61
CA MET A 795 -55.20 -8.64 -19.46
C MET A 795 -54.98 -10.05 -18.90
N LEU A 796 -56.05 -10.74 -18.53
CA LEU A 796 -56.00 -12.14 -18.12
C LEU A 796 -56.29 -13.03 -19.32
N LYS A 797 -55.34 -13.90 -19.68
CA LYS A 797 -55.51 -14.97 -20.68
C LYS A 797 -55.61 -16.31 -19.96
N VAL A 798 -56.59 -17.12 -20.34
CA VAL A 798 -56.84 -18.45 -19.79
C VAL A 798 -56.84 -19.47 -20.93
N GLU A 799 -55.96 -20.46 -20.87
CA GLU A 799 -55.71 -21.44 -21.93
C GLU A 799 -55.94 -22.86 -21.42
N GLY A 800 -56.85 -23.60 -22.06
CA GLY A 800 -57.02 -25.06 -21.90
C GLY A 800 -56.59 -25.82 -23.15
N LYS A 801 -56.91 -27.11 -23.24
CA LYS A 801 -56.41 -27.98 -24.31
C LYS A 801 -56.80 -27.51 -25.72
N ASP A 802 -58.03 -27.04 -25.89
CA ASP A 802 -58.58 -26.60 -27.20
C ASP A 802 -59.31 -25.25 -27.12
N LYS A 803 -59.11 -24.46 -26.05
CA LYS A 803 -59.85 -23.21 -25.77
C LYS A 803 -58.96 -22.13 -25.19
N THR A 804 -59.08 -20.92 -25.71
CA THR A 804 -58.45 -19.70 -25.15
C THR A 804 -59.52 -18.67 -24.84
N PHE A 805 -59.48 -18.11 -23.64
CA PHE A 805 -60.34 -17.03 -23.18
C PHE A 805 -59.49 -15.86 -22.70
N THR A 806 -59.81 -14.63 -23.09
CA THR A 806 -59.07 -13.44 -22.65
C THR A 806 -60.03 -12.37 -22.15
N THR A 807 -59.77 -11.80 -20.97
CA THR A 807 -60.59 -10.74 -20.38
C THR A 807 -59.74 -9.71 -19.65
N PRO A 808 -60.09 -8.41 -19.67
CA PRO A 808 -59.46 -7.44 -18.79
C PRO A 808 -59.83 -7.71 -17.32
N VAL A 809 -58.87 -7.49 -16.43
CA VAL A 809 -59.02 -7.58 -14.98
C VAL A 809 -58.40 -6.33 -14.33
N ALA A 810 -59.13 -5.70 -13.42
CA ALA A 810 -58.62 -4.58 -12.63
C ALA A 810 -57.97 -5.09 -11.34
N VAL A 811 -56.76 -4.65 -11.04
CA VAL A 811 -56.11 -4.85 -9.73
C VAL A 811 -56.23 -3.56 -8.93
N VAL A 812 -56.71 -3.66 -7.70
CA VAL A 812 -56.88 -2.54 -6.75
C VAL A 812 -56.11 -2.83 -5.47
N LYS A 813 -55.64 -1.79 -4.77
CA LYS A 813 -54.86 -1.94 -3.52
C LYS A 813 -55.66 -1.55 -2.28
#